data_AF-A0A2A4QEZ1-F1
#
_entry.id   AF-A0A2A4QEZ1-F1
#
_cell.length_a   1.000
_cell.length_b   1.000
_cell.length_c   1.000
_cell.angle_alpha   90.00
_cell.angle_beta   90.00
_cell.angle_gamma   90.00
#
_symmetry.space_group_name_H-M   'P 1'
#
loop_
_entity.id
_entity.type
_entity.pdbx_description
1 polymer ?
#
loop_
_entity_poly.entity_id
_entity_poly.type
_entity_poly.pdbx_seq_one_letter_code
_entity_poly.pdbx_strand_id
1 'polypeptide(L)'
;MKKLLLSIIMISGVCLIANAQTFVSTTAEMKNAVLEEFTGIYCTYCPDGHKRAQQLADDNPGDVVLINIHVGGYAAPSGSDPDFRTPFGTAIKDQALLTGYPSGTINRHNFSSQGWDDNGGTAMSRSYWDDGAAVMLLESSYVNIAAESTIDYTTRVLTVNVEAHYTANGPSSNNINVALLQHNIAGPQTGASSYNPDQILPSGEYNHGHMLRHMLTGQWGAVTTATTSGTTYTQTFTYTIPADLNGVAYELFDLSVAVFIAEGQQEIISGSNSSMDYILPPGITLVDLGASTNMTVPADYCDGNVTPEITVMNNSTSSVDTFEVSYVLDGGTPVTLVGNNLAASASVTMPFPAIVLASGSHLISYNVNTDNAVSIIDNISSNNNANSGVINTISPVAFGQSHSEGFESYNSGGSVINNAILINSSSENTYVVSNAVSGNVTWPLGAFENSDMAWRMRFYSWDPASEATLLFENIDLSTNTGNGLRFSYAQAQASTSNVDKLEVMASTDCGATWTTVYIEQGAALATSTPLSSAYFYPVAADWDSVNIDLGAFDGQSSVMIQFKGTAGGGNNLYFDDIAISNTVDLSNPYVLSTGLAEVSNSIFEAAELYPNPANEVAFVKLQMKKSAEVKVEVRNMIGQVVDLVSSVVLSAGSHTLTIDTSEFGEGLYFVNIYTGEDSITKKFVVTK
;
A
#
# COMPACT_ATOMS: atom_id res chain seq x y z
N MET A 1 -29.06 -91.19 -21.76
CA MET A 1 -29.52 -90.53 -20.51
C MET A 1 -28.46 -90.75 -19.43
N LYS A 2 -27.53 -89.81 -19.25
CA LYS A 2 -26.48 -89.86 -18.23
C LYS A 2 -26.76 -88.75 -17.21
N LYS A 3 -26.90 -89.16 -15.94
CA LYS A 3 -27.15 -88.30 -14.77
C LYS A 3 -25.89 -87.48 -14.46
N LEU A 4 -26.03 -86.16 -14.36
CA LEU A 4 -24.98 -85.27 -13.85
C LEU A 4 -25.24 -85.02 -12.35
N LEU A 5 -24.25 -85.32 -11.51
CA LEU A 5 -24.25 -85.00 -10.09
C LEU A 5 -23.99 -83.50 -9.91
N LEU A 6 -24.79 -82.86 -9.07
CA LEU A 6 -24.63 -81.48 -8.63
C LEU A 6 -23.79 -81.49 -7.33
N SER A 7 -22.56 -80.98 -7.38
CA SER A 7 -21.72 -80.76 -6.20
C SER A 7 -21.94 -79.34 -5.69
N ILE A 8 -22.51 -79.22 -4.49
CA ILE A 8 -22.68 -77.97 -3.75
C ILE A 8 -21.34 -77.63 -3.10
N ILE A 9 -20.70 -76.54 -3.53
CA ILE A 9 -19.54 -75.93 -2.86
C ILE A 9 -20.08 -74.88 -1.89
N MET A 10 -19.98 -75.15 -0.59
CA MET A 10 -20.11 -74.14 0.46
C MET A 10 -18.95 -73.15 0.34
N ILE A 11 -19.24 -71.90 0.01
CA ILE A 11 -18.29 -70.79 0.16
C ILE A 11 -18.49 -70.22 1.56
N SER A 12 -17.54 -70.48 2.47
CA SER A 12 -17.46 -69.79 3.75
C SER A 12 -17.11 -68.33 3.49
N GLY A 13 -18.03 -67.41 3.77
CA GLY A 13 -17.76 -65.98 3.75
C GLY A 13 -16.78 -65.61 4.86
N VAL A 14 -15.50 -65.48 4.50
CA VAL A 14 -14.52 -64.77 5.32
C VAL A 14 -14.84 -63.29 5.15
N CYS A 15 -15.42 -62.70 6.19
CA CYS A 15 -15.59 -61.25 6.30
C CYS A 15 -14.18 -60.65 6.43
N LEU A 16 -13.59 -60.21 5.31
CA LEU A 16 -12.42 -59.35 5.32
C LEU A 16 -12.89 -57.99 5.86
N ILE A 17 -12.72 -57.80 7.16
CA ILE A 17 -12.79 -56.47 7.77
C ILE A 17 -11.55 -55.75 7.24
N ALA A 18 -11.74 -54.91 6.22
CA ALA A 18 -10.72 -53.96 5.81
C ALA A 18 -10.57 -52.96 6.97
N ASN A 19 -9.53 -53.14 7.79
CA ASN A 19 -9.12 -52.10 8.73
C ASN A 19 -8.64 -50.93 7.88
N ALA A 20 -9.38 -49.82 7.88
CA ALA A 20 -8.84 -48.57 7.39
C ALA A 20 -7.56 -48.27 8.20
N GLN A 21 -6.46 -47.96 7.51
CA GLN A 21 -5.21 -47.60 8.16
C GLN A 21 -5.40 -46.22 8.81
N THR A 22 -5.11 -46.13 10.11
CA THR A 22 -5.09 -44.85 10.84
C THR A 22 -3.97 -43.97 10.28
N PHE A 23 -4.26 -42.68 10.09
CA PHE A 23 -3.28 -41.70 9.59
C PHE A 23 -2.67 -40.87 10.73
N VAL A 24 -3.32 -40.82 11.90
CA VAL A 24 -2.66 -40.27 13.10
C VAL A 24 -1.58 -41.21 13.60
N SER A 25 -0.45 -40.65 14.06
CA SER A 25 0.61 -41.44 14.68
C SER A 25 0.11 -42.17 15.92
N THR A 26 0.44 -43.45 16.04
CA THR A 26 0.15 -44.26 17.24
C THR A 26 1.33 -44.36 18.20
N THR A 27 2.42 -43.64 17.95
CA THR A 27 3.63 -43.65 18.79
C THR A 27 3.61 -42.45 19.73
N ALA A 28 4.05 -42.61 20.98
CA ALA A 28 4.11 -41.48 21.92
C ALA A 28 5.01 -40.35 21.36
N GLU A 29 4.48 -39.13 21.40
CA GLU A 29 5.13 -37.92 20.88
C GLU A 29 5.16 -36.83 21.94
N MET A 30 5.96 -35.79 21.69
CA MET A 30 5.94 -34.57 22.48
C MET A 30 4.74 -33.72 22.05
N LYS A 31 4.41 -32.69 22.83
CA LYS A 31 3.36 -31.75 22.42
C LYS A 31 3.83 -30.91 21.23
N ASN A 32 2.88 -30.53 20.39
CA ASN A 32 3.06 -29.42 19.45
C ASN A 32 2.64 -28.11 20.13
N ALA A 33 3.31 -27.02 19.75
CA ALA A 33 2.96 -25.68 20.21
C ALA A 33 1.78 -25.14 19.39
N VAL A 34 0.70 -24.74 20.05
CA VAL A 34 -0.44 -24.08 19.42
C VAL A 34 -0.48 -22.63 19.89
N LEU A 35 -0.17 -21.70 18.99
CA LEU A 35 -0.20 -20.26 19.25
C LEU A 35 -1.50 -19.67 18.72
N GLU A 36 -2.38 -19.30 19.64
CA GLU A 36 -3.52 -18.44 19.35
C GLU A 36 -3.09 -16.98 19.58
N GLU A 37 -2.82 -16.25 18.50
CA GLU A 37 -2.38 -14.86 18.50
C GLU A 37 -3.59 -13.92 18.48
N PHE A 38 -3.62 -12.91 19.36
CA PHE A 38 -4.64 -11.88 19.38
C PHE A 38 -4.13 -10.61 18.69
N THR A 39 -4.78 -10.24 17.57
CA THR A 39 -4.31 -9.18 16.65
C THR A 39 -5.44 -8.23 16.25
N GLY A 40 -5.09 -7.18 15.49
CA GLY A 40 -6.01 -6.20 14.92
C GLY A 40 -5.35 -5.24 13.93
N ILE A 41 -6.10 -4.80 12.92
CA ILE A 41 -5.61 -3.95 11.82
C ILE A 41 -5.04 -2.61 12.29
N TYR A 42 -5.46 -2.08 13.44
CA TYR A 42 -4.95 -0.81 13.99
C TYR A 42 -3.85 -0.97 15.03
N CYS A 43 -3.43 -2.20 15.33
CA CYS A 43 -2.40 -2.48 16.31
C CYS A 43 -1.01 -2.31 15.69
N THR A 44 -0.30 -1.24 16.06
CA THR A 44 1.02 -0.86 15.50
C THR A 44 2.08 -1.96 15.59
N TYR A 45 2.07 -2.76 16.66
CA TYR A 45 3.10 -3.79 16.90
C TYR A 45 2.67 -5.19 16.47
N CYS A 46 1.42 -5.38 16.04
CA CYS A 46 0.93 -6.69 15.61
C CYS A 46 1.69 -7.27 14.41
N PRO A 47 2.22 -6.48 13.44
CA PRO A 47 3.08 -7.02 12.39
C PRO A 47 4.37 -7.68 12.93
N ASP A 48 4.96 -7.15 14.01
CA ASP A 48 6.10 -7.79 14.70
C ASP A 48 5.68 -9.11 15.37
N GLY A 49 4.45 -9.17 15.90
CA GLY A 49 3.82 -10.41 16.35
C GLY A 49 3.74 -11.44 15.23
N HIS A 50 3.10 -11.10 14.11
CA HIS A 50 2.98 -11.98 12.94
C HIS A 50 4.36 -12.52 12.48
N LYS A 51 5.36 -11.64 12.43
CA LYS A 51 6.73 -12.01 12.04
C LYS A 51 7.37 -13.02 13.00
N ARG A 52 7.24 -12.80 14.31
CA ARG A 52 7.75 -13.71 15.35
C ARG A 52 7.02 -15.05 15.36
N ALA A 53 5.70 -15.03 15.22
CA ALA A 53 4.90 -16.25 15.13
C ALA A 53 5.34 -17.11 13.93
N GLN A 54 5.54 -16.49 12.77
CA GLN A 54 6.05 -17.19 11.59
C GLN A 54 7.47 -17.74 11.82
N GLN A 55 8.37 -16.94 12.40
CA GLN A 55 9.73 -17.40 12.73
C GLN A 55 9.71 -18.60 13.69
N LEU A 56 8.85 -18.59 14.71
CA LEU A 56 8.69 -19.71 15.63
C LEU A 56 8.27 -21.00 14.89
N ALA A 57 7.36 -20.89 13.93
CA ALA A 57 6.94 -22.03 13.12
C ALA A 57 8.05 -22.51 12.15
N ASP A 58 8.80 -21.58 11.56
CA ASP A 58 9.91 -21.89 10.66
C ASP A 58 11.06 -22.60 11.41
N ASP A 59 11.31 -22.21 12.66
CA ASP A 59 12.34 -22.82 13.53
C ASP A 59 11.94 -24.19 14.07
N ASN A 60 10.65 -24.53 14.04
CA ASN A 60 10.08 -25.78 14.56
C ASN A 60 9.10 -26.42 13.53
N PRO A 61 9.59 -26.81 12.34
CA PRO A 61 8.75 -27.20 11.23
C PRO A 61 7.93 -28.46 11.53
N GLY A 62 6.60 -28.33 11.46
CA GLY A 62 5.65 -29.42 11.72
C GLY A 62 5.13 -29.49 13.16
N ASP A 63 5.79 -28.81 14.10
CA ASP A 63 5.47 -28.88 15.54
C ASP A 63 4.80 -27.60 16.08
N VAL A 64 4.49 -26.63 15.20
CA VAL A 64 3.82 -25.36 15.55
C VAL A 64 2.56 -25.15 14.71
N VAL A 65 1.48 -24.76 15.38
CA VAL A 65 0.19 -24.37 14.77
C VAL A 65 -0.07 -22.90 15.12
N LEU A 66 -0.27 -22.07 14.10
CA LEU A 66 -0.56 -20.64 14.25
C LEU A 66 -2.03 -20.37 13.96
N ILE A 67 -2.66 -19.55 14.80
CA ILE A 67 -4.06 -19.12 14.65
C ILE A 67 -4.15 -17.63 14.99
N ASN A 68 -4.39 -16.78 13.99
CA ASN A 68 -4.45 -15.33 14.15
C ASN A 68 -5.90 -14.88 14.36
N ILE A 69 -6.20 -14.39 15.55
CA ILE A 69 -7.54 -14.03 16.02
C ILE A 69 -7.67 -12.50 16.06
N HIS A 70 -8.35 -11.95 15.05
CA HIS A 70 -8.73 -10.54 15.03
C HIS A 70 -9.84 -10.27 16.05
N VAL A 71 -9.50 -9.54 17.12
CA VAL A 71 -10.43 -9.32 18.24
C VAL A 71 -10.16 -8.01 18.99
N GLY A 72 -11.18 -7.48 19.65
CA GLY A 72 -11.08 -6.31 20.53
C GLY A 72 -11.03 -4.98 19.79
N GLY A 73 -10.52 -3.95 20.48
CA GLY A 73 -10.59 -2.56 20.02
C GLY A 73 -9.75 -2.27 18.78
N TYR A 74 -8.58 -2.90 18.65
CA TYR A 74 -7.69 -2.71 17.49
C TYR A 74 -8.14 -3.47 16.23
N ALA A 75 -9.08 -4.41 16.37
CA ALA A 75 -9.63 -5.17 15.25
C ALA A 75 -11.02 -4.67 14.81
N ALA A 76 -11.63 -3.73 15.54
CA ALA A 76 -12.92 -3.19 15.17
C ALA A 76 -12.75 -2.24 13.98
N PRO A 77 -13.39 -2.48 12.82
CA PRO A 77 -13.20 -1.66 11.63
C PRO A 77 -13.72 -0.23 11.80
N SER A 78 -13.12 0.72 11.08
CA SER A 78 -13.55 2.11 10.95
C SER A 78 -13.75 2.48 9.48
N GLY A 79 -14.80 3.24 9.18
CA GLY A 79 -15.09 3.67 7.80
C GLY A 79 -15.35 2.49 6.87
N SER A 80 -14.55 2.37 5.80
CA SER A 80 -14.62 1.31 4.79
C SER A 80 -13.65 0.15 5.03
N ASP A 81 -12.96 0.12 6.18
CA ASP A 81 -11.98 -0.92 6.48
C ASP A 81 -12.65 -2.30 6.68
N PRO A 82 -11.98 -3.41 6.31
CA PRO A 82 -12.56 -4.74 6.38
C PRO A 82 -12.74 -5.23 7.82
N ASP A 83 -13.78 -6.04 8.06
CA ASP A 83 -14.03 -6.66 9.36
C ASP A 83 -13.52 -8.10 9.42
N PHE A 84 -12.27 -8.27 9.84
CA PHE A 84 -11.62 -9.59 9.99
C PHE A 84 -12.04 -10.37 11.25
N ARG A 85 -12.94 -9.83 12.08
CA ARG A 85 -13.32 -10.48 13.34
C ARG A 85 -14.25 -11.66 13.10
N THR A 86 -14.17 -12.65 13.99
CA THR A 86 -15.10 -13.79 14.01
C THR A 86 -16.01 -13.76 15.23
N PRO A 87 -17.17 -14.47 15.21
CA PRO A 87 -18.00 -14.66 16.39
C PRO A 87 -17.32 -15.40 17.54
N PHE A 88 -16.18 -16.04 17.30
CA PHE A 88 -15.45 -16.87 18.26
C PHE A 88 -14.42 -16.09 19.07
N GLY A 89 -13.83 -15.05 18.47
CA GLY A 89 -12.66 -14.35 19.00
C GLY A 89 -12.87 -13.80 20.41
N THR A 90 -14.01 -13.17 20.70
CA THR A 90 -14.28 -12.58 22.02
C THR A 90 -14.23 -13.60 23.15
N ALA A 91 -14.81 -14.79 22.94
CA ALA A 91 -14.83 -15.83 23.96
C ALA A 91 -13.42 -16.38 24.25
N ILE A 92 -12.62 -16.61 23.20
CA ILE A 92 -11.23 -17.08 23.33
C ILE A 92 -10.37 -16.01 24.03
N LYS A 93 -10.51 -14.75 23.61
CA LYS A 93 -9.86 -13.59 24.21
C LYS A 93 -10.19 -13.42 25.69
N ASP A 94 -11.47 -13.61 26.06
CA ASP A 94 -11.91 -13.52 27.46
C ASP A 94 -11.38 -14.69 28.29
N GLN A 95 -11.29 -15.91 27.74
CA GLN A 95 -10.71 -17.07 28.42
C GLN A 95 -9.22 -16.89 28.68
N ALA A 96 -8.48 -16.29 27.75
CA ALA A 96 -7.04 -16.02 27.91
C ALA A 96 -6.74 -14.86 28.89
N LEU A 97 -7.75 -14.12 29.35
CA LEU A 97 -7.64 -12.88 30.14
C LEU A 97 -6.77 -11.81 29.49
N LEU A 98 -6.89 -11.64 28.18
CA LEU A 98 -6.10 -10.69 27.40
C LEU A 98 -6.16 -9.25 27.94
N THR A 99 -5.00 -8.62 28.14
CA THR A 99 -4.91 -7.22 28.60
C THR A 99 -4.26 -6.26 27.62
N GLY A 100 -3.54 -6.76 26.61
CA GLY A 100 -2.81 -5.96 25.62
C GLY A 100 -2.77 -6.61 24.23
N TYR A 101 -2.25 -5.87 23.26
CA TYR A 101 -2.04 -6.32 21.88
C TYR A 101 -0.66 -5.85 21.36
N PRO A 102 0.02 -6.64 20.50
CA PRO A 102 -0.23 -8.05 20.29
C PRO A 102 0.14 -8.84 21.55
N SER A 103 -0.70 -9.82 21.87
CA SER A 103 -0.40 -10.87 22.84
C SER A 103 -0.97 -12.16 22.28
N GLY A 104 -0.54 -13.31 22.79
CA GLY A 104 -1.00 -14.62 22.33
C GLY A 104 -0.98 -15.62 23.46
N THR A 105 -1.51 -16.80 23.24
CA THR A 105 -1.41 -17.89 24.22
C THR A 105 -0.79 -19.11 23.57
N ILE A 106 0.25 -19.66 24.21
CA ILE A 106 0.88 -20.92 23.82
C ILE A 106 0.15 -22.05 24.55
N ASN A 107 -0.49 -22.92 23.78
CA ASN A 107 -1.25 -24.08 24.25
C ASN A 107 -2.34 -23.77 25.27
N ARG A 108 -2.80 -22.51 25.39
CA ARG A 108 -3.62 -22.09 26.53
C ARG A 108 -3.03 -22.57 27.85
N HIS A 109 -1.70 -22.55 27.98
CA HIS A 109 -1.03 -22.93 29.21
C HIS A 109 -0.84 -21.71 30.11
N ASN A 110 -1.04 -21.88 31.41
CA ASN A 110 -0.83 -20.79 32.37
C ASN A 110 0.64 -20.73 32.79
N PHE A 111 1.34 -19.69 32.33
CA PHE A 111 2.75 -19.42 32.66
C PHE A 111 2.96 -18.42 33.82
N SER A 112 1.97 -18.25 34.71
CA SER A 112 2.07 -17.37 35.88
C SER A 112 3.16 -17.73 36.86
N SER A 113 3.57 -19.00 36.91
CA SER A 113 4.73 -19.35 37.73
C SER A 113 6.05 -18.78 37.20
N GLN A 114 6.13 -18.46 35.91
CA GLN A 114 7.28 -17.87 35.23
C GLN A 114 7.16 -16.34 35.14
N GLY A 115 5.96 -15.79 35.37
CA GLY A 115 5.68 -14.35 35.26
C GLY A 115 5.64 -13.85 33.81
N TRP A 116 5.33 -14.73 32.85
CA TRP A 116 5.27 -14.41 31.43
C TRP A 116 3.87 -14.00 30.96
N ASP A 117 2.82 -14.40 31.69
CA ASP A 117 1.45 -14.09 31.33
C ASP A 117 1.00 -12.69 31.77
N ASP A 118 -0.09 -12.26 31.17
CA ASP A 118 -0.84 -11.08 31.54
C ASP A 118 -1.85 -11.41 32.66
N ASN A 119 -1.68 -10.79 33.82
CA ASN A 119 -2.71 -10.68 34.86
C ASN A 119 -3.29 -12.01 35.39
N GLY A 120 -2.47 -13.07 35.45
CA GLY A 120 -2.86 -14.40 35.95
C GLY A 120 -3.55 -15.30 34.92
N GLY A 121 -3.60 -14.87 33.66
CA GLY A 121 -4.24 -15.57 32.55
C GLY A 121 -3.29 -16.47 31.76
N THR A 122 -3.59 -16.65 30.47
CA THR A 122 -2.72 -17.39 29.54
C THR A 122 -2.29 -16.57 28.33
N ALA A 123 -2.87 -15.39 28.14
CA ALA A 123 -2.31 -14.40 27.24
C ALA A 123 -0.93 -13.97 27.75
N MET A 124 0.03 -13.81 26.84
CA MET A 124 1.39 -13.36 27.12
C MET A 124 1.88 -12.46 26.00
N SER A 125 2.82 -11.57 26.34
CA SER A 125 3.54 -10.74 25.38
C SER A 125 4.27 -11.60 24.32
N ARG A 126 4.32 -11.09 23.08
CA ARG A 126 5.09 -11.68 21.98
C ARG A 126 6.59 -11.91 22.26
N SER A 127 7.12 -11.28 23.29
CA SER A 127 8.50 -11.52 23.75
C SER A 127 8.72 -12.88 24.40
N TYR A 128 7.65 -13.58 24.80
CA TYR A 128 7.72 -14.84 25.54
C TYR A 128 7.19 -16.05 24.76
N TRP A 129 6.78 -15.88 23.50
CA TRP A 129 6.21 -16.99 22.72
C TRP A 129 7.24 -18.10 22.47
N ASP A 130 8.48 -17.75 22.11
CA ASP A 130 9.56 -18.72 21.91
C ASP A 130 9.85 -19.48 23.21
N ASP A 131 9.91 -18.77 24.34
CA ASP A 131 10.14 -19.38 25.66
C ASP A 131 9.00 -20.33 26.06
N GLY A 132 7.74 -19.90 25.87
CA GLY A 132 6.56 -20.72 26.16
C GLY A 132 6.47 -21.95 25.26
N ALA A 133 6.73 -21.78 23.96
CA ALA A 133 6.76 -22.89 23.00
C ALA A 133 7.87 -23.88 23.33
N ALA A 134 9.07 -23.41 23.67
CA ALA A 134 10.19 -24.27 24.06
C ALA A 134 9.86 -25.14 25.29
N VAL A 135 9.05 -24.66 26.23
CA VAL A 135 8.56 -25.48 27.35
C VAL A 135 7.60 -26.56 26.85
N MET A 136 6.58 -26.18 26.06
CA MET A 136 5.56 -27.12 25.60
C MET A 136 6.13 -28.22 24.70
N LEU A 137 7.03 -27.87 23.77
CA LEU A 137 7.67 -28.82 22.86
C LEU A 137 8.52 -29.89 23.57
N LEU A 138 8.87 -29.66 24.84
CA LEU A 138 9.61 -30.61 25.69
C LEU A 138 8.70 -31.42 26.63
N GLU A 139 7.39 -31.20 26.61
CA GLU A 139 6.44 -31.98 27.38
C GLU A 139 5.90 -33.17 26.57
N SER A 140 5.69 -34.31 27.24
CA SER A 140 5.06 -35.47 26.62
C SER A 140 3.59 -35.22 26.35
N SER A 141 3.12 -35.56 25.16
CA SER A 141 1.69 -35.62 24.86
C SER A 141 1.12 -37.01 25.19
N TYR A 142 -0.02 -37.06 25.88
CA TYR A 142 -0.75 -38.31 26.08
C TYR A 142 -1.68 -38.67 24.90
N VAL A 143 -1.79 -37.78 23.92
CA VAL A 143 -2.68 -37.93 22.75
C VAL A 143 -2.09 -37.24 21.52
N ASN A 144 -2.03 -37.97 20.42
CA ASN A 144 -1.66 -37.42 19.11
C ASN A 144 -2.94 -37.04 18.38
N ILE A 145 -2.92 -35.98 17.60
CA ILE A 145 -4.04 -35.55 16.77
C ILE A 145 -3.56 -35.28 15.34
N ALA A 146 -4.36 -35.66 14.35
CA ALA A 146 -4.14 -35.36 12.95
C ALA A 146 -5.48 -35.11 12.25
N ALA A 147 -5.44 -34.44 11.09
CA ALA A 147 -6.60 -34.29 10.23
C ALA A 147 -6.24 -34.36 8.75
N GLU A 148 -7.19 -34.85 7.96
CA GLU A 148 -7.19 -34.79 6.49
C GLU A 148 -8.45 -34.06 6.04
N SER A 149 -8.29 -33.06 5.18
CA SER A 149 -9.38 -32.19 4.74
C SER A 149 -9.56 -32.23 3.23
N THR A 150 -10.80 -32.09 2.78
CA THR A 150 -11.17 -31.93 1.37
C THR A 150 -12.12 -30.76 1.20
N ILE A 151 -11.94 -29.95 0.17
CA ILE A 151 -12.91 -28.93 -0.27
C ILE A 151 -13.47 -29.33 -1.64
N ASP A 152 -14.78 -29.49 -1.73
CA ASP A 152 -15.45 -29.56 -3.02
C ASP A 152 -15.61 -28.14 -3.58
N TYR A 153 -14.91 -27.87 -4.68
CA TYR A 153 -14.82 -26.52 -5.26
C TYR A 153 -16.18 -26.00 -5.73
N THR A 154 -17.04 -26.88 -6.25
CA THR A 154 -18.36 -26.49 -6.80
C THR A 154 -19.36 -26.19 -5.69
N THR A 155 -19.40 -27.06 -4.68
CA THR A 155 -20.39 -26.98 -3.60
C THR A 155 -19.90 -26.17 -2.40
N ARG A 156 -18.61 -25.80 -2.38
CA ARG A 156 -17.90 -25.15 -1.27
C ARG A 156 -18.01 -25.93 0.05
N VAL A 157 -18.21 -27.25 -0.03
CA VAL A 157 -18.30 -28.10 1.17
C VAL A 157 -16.89 -28.53 1.57
N LEU A 158 -16.46 -28.05 2.72
CA LEU A 158 -15.30 -28.54 3.45
C LEU A 158 -15.69 -29.80 4.23
N THR A 159 -14.91 -30.87 4.09
CA THR A 159 -15.00 -32.10 4.88
C THR A 159 -13.67 -32.33 5.59
N VAL A 160 -13.70 -32.43 6.92
CA VAL A 160 -12.51 -32.63 7.77
C VAL A 160 -12.63 -33.96 8.50
N ASN A 161 -11.74 -34.90 8.22
CA ASN A 161 -11.61 -36.14 8.97
C ASN A 161 -10.55 -35.96 10.05
N VAL A 162 -10.94 -36.08 11.32
CA VAL A 162 -10.04 -35.93 12.46
C VAL A 162 -9.82 -37.29 13.11
N GLU A 163 -8.56 -37.61 13.39
CA GLU A 163 -8.16 -38.74 14.22
C GLU A 163 -7.38 -38.26 15.44
N ALA A 164 -7.68 -38.81 16.61
CA ALA A 164 -6.89 -38.60 17.83
C ALA A 164 -6.59 -39.95 18.49
N HIS A 165 -5.30 -40.27 18.68
CA HIS A 165 -4.85 -41.52 19.28
C HIS A 165 -4.21 -41.30 20.65
N TYR A 166 -4.77 -41.92 21.67
CA TYR A 166 -4.29 -41.82 23.04
C TYR A 166 -3.13 -42.80 23.28
N THR A 167 -1.93 -42.26 23.49
CA THR A 167 -0.72 -43.05 23.77
C THR A 167 -0.56 -43.31 25.27
N ALA A 168 -1.17 -42.46 26.12
CA ALA A 168 -1.32 -42.65 27.55
C ALA A 168 -2.76 -42.33 28.00
N ASN A 169 -3.07 -42.57 29.28
CA ASN A 169 -4.39 -42.21 29.82
C ASN A 169 -4.50 -40.70 30.00
N GLY A 170 -5.54 -40.10 29.43
CA GLY A 170 -5.93 -38.70 29.64
C GLY A 170 -6.97 -38.52 30.75
N PRO A 171 -7.51 -37.30 30.91
CA PRO A 171 -8.61 -37.00 31.82
C PRO A 171 -9.93 -37.66 31.38
N SER A 172 -11.02 -37.49 32.15
CA SER A 172 -12.33 -38.10 31.82
C SER A 172 -12.93 -37.63 30.49
N SER A 173 -12.46 -36.51 29.96
CA SER A 173 -12.90 -35.97 28.68
C SER A 173 -11.88 -34.98 28.12
N ASN A 174 -11.80 -34.91 26.80
CA ASN A 174 -11.09 -33.85 26.07
C ASN A 174 -12.01 -33.18 25.05
N ASN A 175 -11.55 -32.06 24.49
CA ASN A 175 -12.29 -31.25 23.53
C ASN A 175 -11.50 -31.14 22.21
N ILE A 176 -12.10 -31.60 21.11
CA ILE A 176 -11.54 -31.55 19.76
C ILE A 176 -11.96 -30.24 19.08
N ASN A 177 -10.98 -29.39 18.80
CA ASN A 177 -11.18 -28.12 18.13
C ASN A 177 -10.75 -28.22 16.67
N VAL A 178 -11.56 -27.67 15.77
CA VAL A 178 -11.32 -27.66 14.32
C VAL A 178 -11.50 -26.23 13.83
N ALA A 179 -10.38 -25.57 13.55
CA ALA A 179 -10.31 -24.18 13.10
C ALA A 179 -10.12 -24.13 11.58
N LEU A 180 -10.94 -23.34 10.89
CA LEU A 180 -10.73 -22.95 9.50
C LEU A 180 -9.99 -21.63 9.48
N LEU A 181 -8.84 -21.61 8.84
CA LEU A 181 -7.97 -20.46 8.67
C LEU A 181 -7.94 -20.04 7.20
N GLN A 182 -7.60 -18.79 6.93
CA GLN A 182 -7.28 -18.32 5.58
C GLN A 182 -5.97 -17.54 5.58
N HIS A 183 -5.21 -17.72 4.51
CA HIS A 183 -3.96 -17.03 4.22
C HIS A 183 -4.15 -16.01 3.09
N ASN A 184 -3.10 -15.26 2.79
CA ASN A 184 -3.04 -14.36 1.65
C ASN A 184 -4.16 -13.30 1.59
N ILE A 185 -4.64 -12.83 2.74
CA ILE A 185 -5.69 -11.81 2.79
C ILE A 185 -5.01 -10.44 2.76
N ALA A 186 -5.12 -9.75 1.63
CA ALA A 186 -4.72 -8.35 1.52
C ALA A 186 -5.63 -7.45 2.37
N GLY A 187 -5.04 -6.50 3.10
CA GLY A 187 -5.79 -5.47 3.80
C GLY A 187 -4.91 -4.47 4.56
N PRO A 188 -5.52 -3.48 5.22
CA PRO A 188 -4.78 -2.49 5.98
C PRO A 188 -4.12 -3.12 7.21
N GLN A 189 -2.97 -2.56 7.60
CA GLN A 189 -2.30 -2.91 8.86
C GLN A 189 -1.39 -1.77 9.32
N THR A 190 -1.73 -1.15 10.44
CA THR A 190 -0.90 -0.12 11.08
C THR A 190 0.45 -0.72 11.49
N GLY A 191 1.53 -0.01 11.20
CA GLY A 191 2.90 -0.38 11.58
C GLY A 191 3.56 -1.45 10.68
N ALA A 192 2.90 -1.87 9.60
CA ALA A 192 3.41 -2.89 8.68
C ALA A 192 4.80 -2.56 8.13
N SER A 193 5.01 -1.33 7.64
CA SER A 193 6.28 -0.90 7.03
C SER A 193 7.45 -0.93 8.00
N SER A 194 7.21 -0.62 9.27
CA SER A 194 8.25 -0.58 10.28
C SER A 194 8.60 -1.97 10.85
N TYR A 195 7.60 -2.84 11.01
CA TYR A 195 7.74 -4.06 11.80
C TYR A 195 7.71 -5.36 10.99
N ASN A 196 7.07 -5.36 9.81
CA ASN A 196 7.04 -6.51 8.92
C ASN A 196 6.87 -6.09 7.44
N PRO A 197 7.83 -5.33 6.88
CA PRO A 197 7.74 -4.80 5.53
C PRO A 197 7.72 -5.88 4.45
N ASP A 198 8.26 -7.06 4.75
CA ASP A 198 8.31 -8.21 3.83
C ASP A 198 6.91 -8.75 3.48
N GLN A 199 5.88 -8.39 4.26
CA GLN A 199 4.48 -8.74 4.02
C GLN A 199 3.68 -7.61 3.35
N ILE A 200 4.32 -6.50 2.96
CA ILE A 200 3.66 -5.46 2.16
C ILE A 200 3.60 -5.93 0.70
N LEU A 201 2.38 -6.07 0.21
CA LEU A 201 2.10 -6.40 -1.18
C LEU A 201 2.45 -5.23 -2.10
N PRO A 202 2.69 -5.48 -3.38
CA PRO A 202 2.85 -4.42 -4.38
C PRO A 202 1.74 -3.37 -4.42
N SER A 203 0.52 -3.72 -3.99
CA SER A 203 -0.61 -2.79 -3.85
C SER A 203 -0.43 -1.76 -2.73
N GLY A 204 0.56 -1.94 -1.85
CA GLY A 204 0.73 -1.19 -0.60
C GLY A 204 -0.05 -1.77 0.58
N GLU A 205 -0.90 -2.77 0.36
CA GLU A 205 -1.63 -3.46 1.43
C GLU A 205 -0.75 -4.50 2.14
N TYR A 206 -1.14 -4.87 3.36
CA TYR A 206 -0.47 -5.90 4.14
C TYR A 206 -1.09 -7.27 3.89
N ASN A 207 -0.24 -8.28 3.75
CA ASN A 207 -0.64 -9.66 3.55
C ASN A 207 -0.87 -10.37 4.89
N HIS A 208 -2.13 -10.64 5.23
CA HIS A 208 -2.50 -11.35 6.45
C HIS A 208 -2.52 -12.87 6.25
N GLY A 209 -1.87 -13.60 7.17
CA GLY A 209 -1.81 -15.06 7.20
C GLY A 209 -2.49 -15.65 8.44
N HIS A 210 -2.70 -16.98 8.43
CA HIS A 210 -3.22 -17.79 9.55
C HIS A 210 -4.53 -17.24 10.17
N MET A 211 -5.29 -16.44 9.42
CA MET A 211 -6.42 -15.68 9.97
C MET A 211 -7.56 -16.64 10.31
N LEU A 212 -8.01 -16.65 11.56
CA LEU A 212 -9.16 -17.45 11.97
C LEU A 212 -10.40 -16.99 11.21
N ARG A 213 -11.05 -17.90 10.50
CA ARG A 213 -12.29 -17.64 9.75
C ARG A 213 -13.48 -18.39 10.33
N HIS A 214 -13.30 -19.60 10.86
CA HIS A 214 -14.39 -20.36 11.47
C HIS A 214 -13.90 -21.40 12.48
N MET A 215 -14.78 -21.84 13.40
CA MET A 215 -14.54 -22.98 14.29
C MET A 215 -15.66 -24.02 14.07
N LEU A 216 -15.36 -25.11 13.36
CA LEU A 216 -16.36 -26.12 12.95
C LEU A 216 -16.99 -26.84 14.14
N THR A 217 -16.27 -26.93 15.26
CA THR A 217 -16.74 -27.55 16.51
C THR A 217 -17.15 -26.52 17.57
N GLY A 218 -17.28 -25.25 17.19
CA GLY A 218 -17.41 -24.12 18.12
C GLY A 218 -16.08 -23.81 18.83
N GLN A 219 -16.03 -22.69 19.54
CA GLN A 219 -14.77 -22.19 20.16
C GLN A 219 -14.21 -23.11 21.27
N TRP A 220 -15.03 -24.01 21.82
CA TRP A 220 -14.67 -24.93 22.90
C TRP A 220 -14.59 -26.39 22.46
N GLY A 221 -14.74 -26.67 21.17
CA GLY A 221 -14.56 -28.00 20.61
C GLY A 221 -15.67 -29.01 20.91
N ALA A 222 -15.59 -30.14 20.22
CA ALA A 222 -16.46 -31.30 20.40
C ALA A 222 -15.90 -32.22 21.49
N VAL A 223 -16.74 -32.60 22.45
CA VAL A 223 -16.32 -33.44 23.58
C VAL A 223 -16.11 -34.89 23.16
N THR A 224 -14.98 -35.48 23.58
CA THR A 224 -14.71 -36.92 23.53
C THR A 224 -14.47 -37.46 24.94
N THR A 225 -14.99 -38.66 25.24
CA THR A 225 -14.87 -39.31 26.56
C THR A 225 -14.05 -40.60 26.52
N ALA A 226 -13.58 -41.01 25.35
CA ALA A 226 -12.74 -42.20 25.18
C ALA A 226 -11.27 -41.78 25.19
N THR A 227 -10.69 -41.67 26.38
CA THR A 227 -9.37 -41.05 26.62
C THR A 227 -8.34 -42.01 27.21
N THR A 228 -8.58 -43.31 27.13
CA THR A 228 -7.70 -44.35 27.67
C THR A 228 -6.59 -44.72 26.69
N SER A 229 -5.40 -45.07 27.18
CA SER A 229 -4.28 -45.50 26.34
C SER A 229 -4.69 -46.62 25.36
N GLY A 230 -4.28 -46.48 24.10
CA GLY A 230 -4.57 -47.39 23.00
C GLY A 230 -5.87 -47.12 22.25
N THR A 231 -6.70 -46.15 22.67
CA THR A 231 -7.92 -45.80 21.94
C THR A 231 -7.68 -44.74 20.87
N THR A 232 -8.30 -44.94 19.69
CA THR A 232 -8.38 -43.93 18.63
C THR A 232 -9.80 -43.38 18.55
N TYR A 233 -9.93 -42.07 18.58
CA TYR A 233 -11.13 -41.33 18.23
C TYR A 233 -11.06 -40.95 16.74
N THR A 234 -12.18 -41.13 16.03
CA THR A 234 -12.32 -40.71 14.62
C THR A 234 -13.65 -40.01 14.44
N GLN A 235 -13.63 -38.83 13.81
CA GLN A 235 -14.85 -38.07 13.51
C GLN A 235 -14.69 -37.24 12.24
N THR A 236 -15.75 -37.20 11.43
CA THR A 236 -15.85 -36.30 10.28
C THR A 236 -16.70 -35.09 10.63
N PHE A 237 -16.21 -33.90 10.29
CA PHE A 237 -16.93 -32.63 10.35
C PHE A 237 -17.12 -32.08 8.94
N THR A 238 -18.25 -31.40 8.71
CA THR A 238 -18.53 -30.77 7.42
C THR A 238 -18.97 -29.33 7.62
N TYR A 239 -18.61 -28.47 6.68
CA TYR A 239 -18.97 -27.06 6.68
C TYR A 239 -19.14 -26.55 5.25
N THR A 240 -20.28 -25.94 4.95
CA THR A 240 -20.47 -25.22 3.68
C THR A 240 -19.87 -23.83 3.83
N ILE A 241 -18.75 -23.58 3.16
CA ILE A 241 -18.02 -22.31 3.21
C ILE A 241 -18.83 -21.24 2.46
N PRO A 242 -19.27 -20.16 3.12
CA PRO A 242 -20.01 -19.08 2.46
C PRO A 242 -19.10 -18.32 1.48
N ALA A 243 -19.67 -17.42 0.69
CA ALA A 243 -18.90 -16.59 -0.25
C ALA A 243 -17.91 -15.68 0.49
N ASP A 244 -18.35 -15.07 1.59
CA ASP A 244 -17.59 -14.14 2.40
C ASP A 244 -17.89 -14.29 3.91
N LEU A 245 -17.03 -13.69 4.74
CA LEU A 245 -17.29 -13.39 6.14
C LEU A 245 -17.20 -11.88 6.33
N ASN A 246 -18.30 -11.24 6.73
CA ASN A 246 -18.38 -9.78 6.91
C ASN A 246 -17.92 -8.96 5.67
N GLY A 247 -18.17 -9.45 4.46
CA GLY A 247 -17.74 -8.81 3.22
C GLY A 247 -16.31 -9.16 2.78
N VAL A 248 -15.57 -9.96 3.54
CA VAL A 248 -14.24 -10.46 3.16
C VAL A 248 -14.35 -11.85 2.55
N ALA A 249 -13.96 -12.00 1.29
CA ALA A 249 -14.12 -13.25 0.55
C ALA A 249 -13.42 -14.45 1.20
N TYR A 250 -13.99 -15.63 0.97
CA TYR A 250 -13.33 -16.91 1.20
C TYR A 250 -12.67 -17.39 -0.09
N GLU A 251 -11.34 -17.26 -0.15
CA GLU A 251 -10.52 -17.75 -1.25
C GLU A 251 -10.15 -19.21 -0.99
N LEU A 252 -10.79 -20.13 -1.72
CA LEU A 252 -10.79 -21.54 -1.36
C LEU A 252 -9.40 -22.17 -1.31
N PHE A 253 -8.48 -21.76 -2.20
CA PHE A 253 -7.12 -22.29 -2.24
C PHE A 253 -6.19 -21.71 -1.17
N ASP A 254 -6.58 -20.60 -0.55
CA ASP A 254 -5.87 -20.00 0.57
C ASP A 254 -6.40 -20.50 1.93
N LEU A 255 -7.33 -21.46 1.93
CA LEU A 255 -7.85 -22.04 3.17
C LEU A 255 -6.99 -23.17 3.70
N SER A 256 -6.82 -23.19 5.02
CA SER A 256 -6.23 -24.31 5.75
C SER A 256 -7.08 -24.68 6.95
N VAL A 257 -6.86 -25.89 7.48
CA VAL A 257 -7.52 -26.36 8.69
C VAL A 257 -6.46 -26.66 9.74
N ALA A 258 -6.65 -26.13 10.95
CA ALA A 258 -5.87 -26.48 12.13
C ALA A 258 -6.76 -27.26 13.09
N VAL A 259 -6.24 -28.35 13.67
CA VAL A 259 -6.93 -29.14 14.70
C VAL A 259 -6.11 -29.19 15.97
N PHE A 260 -6.78 -29.16 17.12
CA PHE A 260 -6.11 -29.31 18.40
C PHE A 260 -7.03 -29.93 19.45
N ILE A 261 -6.44 -30.60 20.43
CA ILE A 261 -7.15 -31.27 21.52
C ILE A 261 -6.82 -30.62 22.86
N ALA A 262 -7.85 -30.29 23.63
CA ALA A 262 -7.71 -29.54 24.89
C ALA A 262 -8.38 -30.23 26.09
N GLU A 263 -8.01 -29.84 27.30
CA GLU A 263 -8.69 -30.19 28.55
C GLU A 263 -9.76 -29.15 28.91
N GLY A 264 -11.00 -29.39 28.47
CA GLY A 264 -12.06 -28.41 28.63
C GLY A 264 -11.83 -27.18 27.75
N GLN A 265 -11.77 -25.99 28.37
CA GLN A 265 -11.53 -24.72 27.67
C GLN A 265 -10.06 -24.26 27.77
N GLN A 266 -9.25 -24.96 28.56
CA GLN A 266 -7.86 -24.66 28.91
C GLN A 266 -6.95 -25.81 28.44
N GLU A 267 -5.63 -25.60 28.50
CA GLU A 267 -4.61 -26.65 28.31
C GLU A 267 -4.81 -27.47 27.02
N ILE A 268 -4.33 -26.90 25.93
CA ILE A 268 -4.16 -27.60 24.66
C ILE A 268 -3.00 -28.59 24.80
N ILE A 269 -3.31 -29.86 24.60
CA ILE A 269 -2.34 -30.93 24.78
C ILE A 269 -1.46 -31.07 23.55
N SER A 270 -2.05 -31.07 22.36
CA SER A 270 -1.30 -31.00 21.10
C SER A 270 -2.23 -30.53 19.98
N GLY A 271 -1.64 -30.18 18.84
CA GLY A 271 -2.35 -29.75 17.64
C GLY A 271 -1.58 -30.06 16.37
N SER A 272 -2.26 -30.00 15.23
CA SER A 272 -1.65 -30.25 13.93
C SER A 272 -2.38 -29.44 12.85
N ASN A 273 -1.65 -29.04 11.81
CA ASN A 273 -2.28 -28.60 10.56
C ASN A 273 -2.76 -29.81 9.76
N SER A 274 -3.93 -29.69 9.15
CA SER A 274 -4.51 -30.70 8.26
C SER A 274 -3.86 -30.65 6.89
N SER A 275 -3.76 -31.81 6.21
CA SER A 275 -3.63 -31.80 4.74
C SER A 275 -4.92 -31.24 4.12
N MET A 276 -4.83 -30.68 2.92
CA MET A 276 -5.97 -30.15 2.17
C MET A 276 -5.92 -30.62 0.72
N ASP A 277 -6.95 -31.35 0.31
CA ASP A 277 -7.19 -31.77 -1.07
C ASP A 277 -8.43 -31.07 -1.65
N TYR A 278 -8.51 -30.99 -2.98
CA TYR A 278 -9.63 -30.33 -3.67
C TYR A 278 -10.37 -31.31 -4.59
N ILE A 279 -11.70 -31.35 -4.47
CA ILE A 279 -12.58 -32.06 -5.38
C ILE A 279 -13.02 -31.06 -6.45
N LEU A 280 -12.50 -31.25 -7.66
CA LEU A 280 -12.76 -30.37 -8.80
C LEU A 280 -13.87 -30.93 -9.69
N PRO A 281 -14.58 -30.06 -10.44
CA PRO A 281 -15.50 -30.53 -11.48
C PRO A 281 -14.76 -31.40 -12.51
N PRO A 282 -15.43 -32.42 -13.09
CA PRO A 282 -14.85 -33.21 -14.16
C PRO A 282 -14.35 -32.34 -15.33
N GLY A 283 -13.09 -32.55 -15.74
CA GLY A 283 -12.48 -31.81 -16.85
C GLY A 283 -11.77 -30.51 -16.45
N ILE A 284 -11.73 -30.19 -15.16
CA ILE A 284 -10.95 -29.06 -14.62
C ILE A 284 -9.57 -29.53 -14.13
N THR A 285 -8.54 -28.75 -14.43
CA THR A 285 -7.17 -28.98 -13.98
C THR A 285 -6.67 -27.79 -13.16
N LEU A 286 -5.96 -28.01 -12.05
CA LEU A 286 -5.30 -26.92 -11.33
C LEU A 286 -4.03 -26.49 -12.08
N VAL A 287 -3.84 -25.19 -12.17
CA VAL A 287 -2.65 -24.54 -12.73
C VAL A 287 -2.19 -23.42 -11.81
N ASP A 288 -0.97 -22.94 -12.02
CA ASP A 288 -0.38 -21.80 -11.32
C ASP A 288 0.17 -20.86 -12.39
N LEU A 289 -0.45 -19.69 -12.55
CA LEU A 289 0.00 -18.66 -13.47
C LEU A 289 0.56 -17.45 -12.72
N GLY A 290 1.87 -17.27 -12.77
CA GLY A 290 2.52 -16.08 -12.24
C GLY A 290 2.57 -14.91 -13.22
N ALA A 291 2.60 -13.68 -12.70
CA ALA A 291 2.85 -12.46 -13.46
C ALA A 291 4.19 -11.81 -13.07
N SER A 292 4.87 -11.26 -14.05
CA SER A 292 5.97 -10.30 -13.87
C SER A 292 5.92 -9.25 -14.98
N THR A 293 6.75 -8.22 -14.91
CA THR A 293 6.90 -7.25 -16.01
C THR A 293 8.38 -6.88 -16.14
N ASN A 294 8.84 -6.73 -17.38
CA ASN A 294 10.13 -6.14 -17.72
C ASN A 294 9.94 -4.85 -18.51
N MET A 295 8.76 -4.22 -18.37
CA MET A 295 8.45 -2.98 -19.06
C MET A 295 9.57 -1.97 -18.81
N THR A 296 10.13 -1.46 -19.90
CA THR A 296 11.14 -0.42 -19.81
C THR A 296 10.48 0.87 -19.37
N VAL A 297 10.83 1.34 -18.17
CA VAL A 297 10.46 2.67 -17.70
C VAL A 297 11.34 3.69 -18.44
N PRO A 298 10.76 4.79 -18.97
CA PRO A 298 11.53 5.86 -19.60
C PRO A 298 12.67 6.36 -18.70
N ALA A 299 13.83 6.61 -19.30
CA ALA A 299 15.04 7.00 -18.56
C ALA A 299 15.05 8.48 -18.17
N ASP A 300 14.19 9.29 -18.79
CA ASP A 300 14.01 10.72 -18.53
C ASP A 300 12.54 11.02 -18.24
N TYR A 301 12.27 12.20 -17.67
CA TYR A 301 10.93 12.58 -17.25
C TYR A 301 10.07 13.13 -18.40
N CYS A 302 10.64 13.49 -19.56
CA CYS A 302 9.90 14.11 -20.65
C CYS A 302 9.28 13.10 -21.62
N ASP A 303 9.80 11.87 -21.66
CA ASP A 303 9.23 10.79 -22.45
C ASP A 303 8.10 10.07 -21.71
N GLY A 304 6.87 10.49 -21.98
CA GLY A 304 5.67 9.83 -21.47
C GLY A 304 5.29 8.56 -22.24
N ASN A 305 6.00 8.17 -23.31
CA ASN A 305 5.62 7.02 -24.11
C ASN A 305 6.04 5.72 -23.41
N VAL A 306 5.06 4.91 -23.03
CA VAL A 306 5.31 3.57 -22.49
C VAL A 306 4.56 2.54 -23.30
N THR A 307 5.12 1.33 -23.40
CA THR A 307 4.43 0.16 -23.93
C THR A 307 4.24 -0.81 -22.78
N PRO A 308 3.07 -0.81 -22.12
CA PRO A 308 2.81 -1.72 -21.02
C PRO A 308 3.01 -3.16 -21.48
N GLU A 309 3.62 -3.99 -20.65
CA GLU A 309 3.81 -5.41 -20.95
C GLU A 309 3.74 -6.25 -19.68
N ILE A 310 3.21 -7.46 -19.84
CA ILE A 310 3.13 -8.47 -18.78
C ILE A 310 3.79 -9.75 -19.28
N THR A 311 4.61 -10.36 -18.44
CA THR A 311 5.14 -11.71 -18.64
C THR A 311 4.36 -12.68 -17.76
N VAL A 312 3.63 -13.57 -18.41
CA VAL A 312 2.89 -14.65 -17.75
C VAL A 312 3.75 -15.91 -17.72
N MET A 313 3.85 -16.54 -16.56
CA MET A 313 4.62 -17.76 -16.31
C MET A 313 3.68 -18.87 -15.90
N ASN A 314 3.69 -20.00 -16.60
CA ASN A 314 2.97 -21.19 -16.16
C ASN A 314 3.89 -22.05 -15.32
N ASN A 315 3.74 -21.99 -14.00
CA ASN A 315 4.56 -22.74 -13.05
C ASN A 315 4.09 -24.19 -12.85
N SER A 316 3.00 -24.58 -13.54
CA SER A 316 2.43 -25.91 -13.45
C SER A 316 3.02 -26.89 -14.47
N THR A 317 2.68 -28.17 -14.31
CA THR A 317 3.04 -29.26 -15.23
C THR A 317 2.00 -29.48 -16.35
N SER A 318 0.91 -28.71 -16.34
CA SER A 318 -0.17 -28.77 -17.33
C SER A 318 -0.13 -27.54 -18.23
N SER A 319 -0.56 -27.67 -19.49
CA SER A 319 -0.72 -26.51 -20.38
C SER A 319 -2.00 -25.75 -20.05
N VAL A 320 -1.96 -24.43 -20.22
CA VAL A 320 -3.12 -23.54 -20.15
C VAL A 320 -3.61 -23.22 -21.56
N ASP A 321 -4.92 -23.40 -21.80
CA ASP A 321 -5.53 -23.16 -23.12
C ASP A 321 -5.74 -21.66 -23.39
N THR A 322 -6.30 -20.95 -22.43
CA THR A 322 -6.69 -19.55 -22.49
C THR A 322 -6.50 -18.91 -21.12
N PHE A 323 -6.13 -17.64 -21.10
CA PHE A 323 -6.02 -16.84 -19.88
C PHE A 323 -6.24 -15.37 -20.26
N GLU A 324 -6.68 -14.57 -19.32
CA GLU A 324 -6.79 -13.12 -19.50
C GLU A 324 -5.64 -12.44 -18.77
N VAL A 325 -5.09 -11.42 -19.39
CA VAL A 325 -4.17 -10.49 -18.74
C VAL A 325 -4.75 -9.10 -18.79
N SER A 326 -4.44 -8.29 -17.78
CA SER A 326 -4.86 -6.90 -17.73
C SER A 326 -3.76 -5.99 -17.23
N TYR A 327 -3.87 -4.70 -17.57
CA TYR A 327 -3.23 -3.65 -16.79
C TYR A 327 -4.26 -2.60 -16.36
N VAL A 328 -3.97 -1.92 -15.25
CA VAL A 328 -4.69 -0.77 -14.73
C VAL A 328 -3.69 0.37 -14.57
N LEU A 329 -3.98 1.52 -15.19
CA LEU A 329 -3.24 2.77 -14.98
C LEU A 329 -3.93 3.57 -13.89
N ASP A 330 -3.21 3.89 -12.80
CA ASP A 330 -3.64 4.77 -11.70
C ASP A 330 -5.00 4.41 -11.08
N GLY A 331 -5.30 3.11 -10.94
CA GLY A 331 -6.58 2.63 -10.43
C GLY A 331 -7.77 2.83 -11.38
N GLY A 332 -7.51 3.17 -12.65
CA GLY A 332 -8.51 3.34 -13.69
C GLY A 332 -9.17 2.04 -14.15
N THR A 333 -9.81 2.08 -15.32
CA THR A 333 -10.47 0.90 -15.89
C THR A 333 -9.44 -0.09 -16.44
N PRO A 334 -9.58 -1.41 -16.17
CA PRO A 334 -8.68 -2.42 -16.72
C PRO A 334 -8.71 -2.45 -18.25
N VAL A 335 -7.52 -2.53 -18.86
CA VAL A 335 -7.34 -2.85 -20.27
C VAL A 335 -6.90 -4.31 -20.38
N THR A 336 -7.67 -5.13 -21.09
CA THR A 336 -7.48 -6.58 -21.11
C THR A 336 -6.99 -7.10 -22.46
N LEU A 337 -6.26 -8.22 -22.41
CA LEU A 337 -5.87 -9.03 -23.57
C LEU A 337 -6.09 -10.51 -23.23
N VAL A 338 -6.34 -11.33 -24.25
CA VAL A 338 -6.48 -12.78 -24.08
C VAL A 338 -5.22 -13.47 -24.59
N GLY A 339 -4.57 -14.20 -23.69
CA GLY A 339 -3.49 -15.12 -24.01
C GLY A 339 -4.02 -16.51 -24.37
N ASN A 340 -3.26 -17.23 -25.20
CA ASN A 340 -3.66 -18.56 -25.67
C ASN A 340 -2.47 -19.52 -25.64
N ASN A 341 -2.73 -20.78 -25.30
CA ASN A 341 -1.81 -21.92 -25.38
C ASN A 341 -0.45 -21.67 -24.70
N LEU A 342 -0.45 -21.56 -23.38
CA LEU A 342 0.79 -21.49 -22.60
C LEU A 342 1.19 -22.89 -22.13
N ALA A 343 2.28 -23.41 -22.71
CA ALA A 343 2.80 -24.72 -22.35
C ALA A 343 3.21 -24.81 -20.87
N ALA A 344 3.24 -26.02 -20.33
CA ALA A 344 3.73 -26.29 -18.98
C ALA A 344 5.15 -25.75 -18.80
N SER A 345 5.42 -25.10 -17.66
CA SER A 345 6.73 -24.53 -17.32
C SER A 345 7.26 -23.49 -18.31
N ALA A 346 6.40 -22.93 -19.18
CA ALA A 346 6.76 -21.90 -20.14
C ALA A 346 6.31 -20.51 -19.67
N SER A 347 6.88 -19.48 -20.29
CA SER A 347 6.43 -18.10 -20.12
C SER A 347 6.14 -17.43 -21.46
N VAL A 348 5.33 -16.39 -21.42
CA VAL A 348 5.01 -15.54 -22.58
C VAL A 348 4.91 -14.09 -22.15
N THR A 349 5.56 -13.20 -22.90
CA THR A 349 5.44 -11.75 -22.72
C THR A 349 4.40 -11.21 -23.70
N MET A 350 3.44 -10.46 -23.16
CA MET A 350 2.32 -9.90 -23.88
C MET A 350 2.38 -8.37 -23.79
N PRO A 351 2.70 -7.67 -24.90
CA PRO A 351 2.65 -6.22 -24.93
C PRO A 351 1.21 -5.73 -25.14
N PHE A 352 0.85 -4.67 -24.44
CA PHE A 352 -0.35 -3.89 -24.69
C PHE A 352 -0.06 -2.77 -25.71
N PRO A 353 -1.09 -2.12 -26.28
CA PRO A 353 -0.89 -0.93 -27.08
C PRO A 353 -0.10 0.14 -26.31
N ALA A 354 0.79 0.85 -27.02
CA ALA A 354 1.52 1.96 -26.42
C ALA A 354 0.57 3.07 -25.97
N ILE A 355 0.89 3.68 -24.83
CA ILE A 355 0.16 4.79 -24.22
C ILE A 355 1.11 5.96 -23.96
N VAL A 356 0.53 7.15 -23.80
CA VAL A 356 1.26 8.36 -23.42
C VAL A 356 0.78 8.78 -22.04
N LEU A 357 1.69 8.76 -21.07
CA LEU A 357 1.44 9.23 -19.71
C LEU A 357 1.39 10.77 -19.70
N ALA A 358 0.52 11.33 -18.84
CA ALA A 358 0.42 12.78 -18.65
C ALA A 358 1.44 13.25 -17.61
N SER A 359 1.70 14.55 -17.49
CA SER A 359 2.55 15.07 -16.40
C SER A 359 2.00 14.64 -15.04
N GLY A 360 2.81 13.96 -14.24
CA GLY A 360 2.39 13.33 -12.99
C GLY A 360 3.20 12.08 -12.62
N SER A 361 2.77 11.47 -11.52
CA SER A 361 3.29 10.20 -11.03
C SER A 361 2.26 9.12 -11.32
N HIS A 362 2.71 8.01 -11.91
CA HIS A 362 1.87 6.95 -12.45
C HIS A 362 2.27 5.57 -11.94
N LEU A 363 1.30 4.69 -11.77
CA LEU A 363 1.52 3.28 -11.48
C LEU A 363 0.71 2.43 -12.47
N ILE A 364 1.40 1.48 -13.11
CA ILE A 364 0.75 0.46 -13.94
C ILE A 364 0.77 -0.86 -13.17
N SER A 365 -0.41 -1.32 -12.78
CA SER A 365 -0.61 -2.62 -12.12
C SER A 365 -1.06 -3.64 -13.16
N TYR A 366 -0.44 -4.82 -13.16
CA TYR A 366 -0.73 -5.92 -14.07
C TYR A 366 -1.33 -7.10 -13.32
N ASN A 367 -2.22 -7.84 -13.97
CA ASN A 367 -2.80 -9.05 -13.43
C ASN A 367 -2.95 -10.13 -14.52
N VAL A 368 -2.80 -11.40 -14.14
CA VAL A 368 -3.22 -12.57 -14.94
C VAL A 368 -4.33 -13.32 -14.22
N ASN A 369 -5.39 -13.69 -14.93
CA ASN A 369 -6.47 -14.52 -14.40
C ASN A 369 -6.85 -15.63 -15.38
N THR A 370 -7.54 -16.64 -14.84
CA THR A 370 -8.05 -17.78 -15.60
C THR A 370 -9.59 -17.75 -15.70
N ASP A 371 -10.24 -16.62 -15.41
CA ASP A 371 -11.70 -16.52 -15.29
C ASP A 371 -12.44 -16.86 -16.59
N ASN A 372 -11.78 -16.59 -17.73
CA ASN A 372 -12.31 -16.90 -19.05
C ASN A 372 -11.97 -18.32 -19.52
N ALA A 373 -11.20 -19.08 -18.74
CA ALA A 373 -10.79 -20.43 -19.08
C ALA A 373 -11.85 -21.44 -18.65
N VAL A 374 -12.14 -22.40 -19.52
CA VAL A 374 -13.25 -23.34 -19.31
C VAL A 374 -12.79 -24.63 -18.61
N SER A 375 -11.48 -24.89 -18.58
CA SER A 375 -10.91 -26.19 -18.22
C SER A 375 -9.85 -26.14 -17.11
N ILE A 376 -9.61 -24.97 -16.52
CA ILE A 376 -8.55 -24.77 -15.53
C ILE A 376 -9.01 -23.87 -14.39
N ILE A 377 -8.32 -23.98 -13.26
CA ILE A 377 -8.44 -23.06 -12.14
C ILE A 377 -7.02 -22.73 -11.67
N ASP A 378 -6.74 -21.44 -11.48
CA ASP A 378 -5.51 -21.00 -10.83
C ASP A 378 -5.60 -21.25 -9.31
N ASN A 379 -4.67 -22.03 -8.78
CA ASN A 379 -4.65 -22.39 -7.37
C ASN A 379 -3.62 -21.63 -6.52
N ILE A 380 -2.86 -20.70 -7.11
CA ILE A 380 -1.88 -19.86 -6.40
C ILE A 380 -2.00 -18.42 -6.88
N SER A 381 -3.15 -17.80 -6.66
CA SER A 381 -3.49 -16.45 -7.13
C SER A 381 -2.61 -15.32 -6.57
N SER A 382 -1.83 -15.58 -5.52
CA SER A 382 -0.97 -14.58 -4.86
C SER A 382 0.19 -14.11 -5.74
N ASN A 383 0.60 -14.89 -6.75
CA ASN A 383 1.68 -14.54 -7.67
C ASN A 383 1.17 -13.96 -9.01
N ASN A 384 -0.14 -13.72 -9.13
CA ASN A 384 -0.79 -13.30 -10.38
C ASN A 384 -0.67 -11.80 -10.67
N ASN A 385 -0.01 -11.04 -9.79
CA ASN A 385 0.08 -9.58 -9.89
C ASN A 385 1.52 -9.12 -10.10
N ALA A 386 1.69 -8.07 -10.91
CA ALA A 386 2.95 -7.37 -11.10
C ALA A 386 2.71 -5.85 -11.17
N ASN A 387 3.76 -5.05 -11.07
CA ASN A 387 3.66 -3.59 -11.20
C ASN A 387 4.90 -3.01 -11.88
N SER A 388 4.73 -1.86 -12.54
CA SER A 388 5.82 -1.14 -13.21
C SER A 388 6.80 -0.44 -12.28
N GLY A 389 6.52 -0.38 -10.97
CA GLY A 389 7.00 0.68 -10.11
C GLY A 389 6.36 2.03 -10.47
N VAL A 390 6.72 3.07 -9.71
CA VAL A 390 6.26 4.44 -9.95
C VAL A 390 7.00 5.04 -11.14
N ILE A 391 6.24 5.56 -12.11
CA ILE A 391 6.74 6.26 -13.29
C ILE A 391 6.41 7.73 -13.13
N ASN A 392 7.41 8.59 -13.16
CA ASN A 392 7.21 10.03 -13.09
C ASN A 392 7.41 10.60 -14.50
N THR A 393 6.48 11.42 -14.96
CA THR A 393 6.62 12.13 -16.23
C THR A 393 6.23 13.59 -16.05
N ILE A 394 6.82 14.48 -16.85
CA ILE A 394 6.54 15.91 -16.82
C ILE A 394 6.45 16.48 -18.23
N SER A 395 5.89 17.69 -18.37
CA SER A 395 5.77 18.34 -19.68
C SER A 395 7.14 18.57 -20.35
N PRO A 396 7.34 18.16 -21.61
CA PRO A 396 8.53 18.50 -22.39
C PRO A 396 8.54 19.97 -22.85
N VAL A 397 7.42 20.69 -22.69
CA VAL A 397 7.28 22.09 -23.06
C VAL A 397 7.51 22.95 -21.83
N ALA A 398 8.37 23.96 -21.95
CA ALA A 398 8.62 24.91 -20.88
C ALA A 398 7.36 25.72 -20.54
N PHE A 399 7.06 25.86 -19.25
CA PHE A 399 5.86 26.56 -18.79
C PHE A 399 6.04 28.09 -18.75
N GLY A 400 7.27 28.59 -18.83
CA GLY A 400 7.58 30.01 -18.80
C GLY A 400 9.07 30.32 -19.00
N GLN A 401 9.41 31.61 -19.05
CA GLN A 401 10.79 32.13 -19.11
C GLN A 401 11.29 32.63 -17.74
N SER A 402 10.38 32.72 -16.77
CA SER A 402 10.64 33.02 -15.37
C SER A 402 9.58 32.30 -14.53
N HIS A 403 9.90 32.10 -13.26
CA HIS A 403 8.98 31.46 -12.33
C HIS A 403 9.11 32.09 -10.95
N SER A 404 8.00 32.19 -10.24
CA SER A 404 7.96 32.55 -8.83
C SER A 404 6.93 31.67 -8.14
N GLU A 405 7.31 31.09 -7.02
CA GLU A 405 6.47 30.23 -6.20
C GLU A 405 6.70 30.54 -4.71
N GLY A 406 5.68 31.12 -4.09
CA GLY A 406 5.61 31.40 -2.64
C GLY A 406 4.47 30.60 -1.97
N PHE A 407 3.92 29.60 -2.65
CA PHE A 407 2.89 28.66 -2.19
C PHE A 407 1.53 29.27 -1.77
N GLU A 408 1.34 30.58 -1.91
CA GLU A 408 0.10 31.30 -1.56
C GLU A 408 -1.15 30.86 -2.31
N SER A 409 -0.97 30.20 -3.45
CA SER A 409 -2.08 29.73 -4.27
C SER A 409 -2.65 28.38 -3.83
N TYR A 410 -2.06 27.73 -2.82
CA TYR A 410 -2.44 26.40 -2.36
C TYR A 410 -3.06 26.40 -0.96
N ASN A 411 -3.85 25.37 -0.68
CA ASN A 411 -4.37 25.14 0.66
C ASN A 411 -3.31 24.48 1.53
N SER A 412 -3.36 24.74 2.84
CA SER A 412 -2.52 24.00 3.76
C SER A 412 -2.89 22.50 3.76
N GLY A 413 -1.86 21.64 3.77
CA GLY A 413 -1.99 20.20 3.53
C GLY A 413 -1.90 19.84 2.04
N GLY A 414 -1.86 20.81 1.13
CA GLY A 414 -1.69 20.59 -0.30
C GLY A 414 -0.29 20.08 -0.65
N SER A 415 -0.23 18.99 -1.43
CA SER A 415 1.01 18.39 -1.94
C SER A 415 1.15 18.47 -3.47
N VAL A 416 0.11 18.96 -4.16
CA VAL A 416 0.10 19.15 -5.62
C VAL A 416 0.40 20.60 -5.92
N ILE A 417 1.55 20.84 -6.54
CA ILE A 417 2.06 22.17 -6.90
C ILE A 417 1.96 22.34 -8.41
N ASN A 418 1.56 23.52 -8.89
CA ASN A 418 1.47 23.79 -10.32
C ASN A 418 2.86 23.75 -10.95
N ASN A 419 2.95 23.15 -12.14
CA ASN A 419 4.21 23.00 -12.87
C ASN A 419 5.30 22.30 -12.04
N ALA A 420 4.93 21.40 -11.13
CA ALA A 420 5.86 20.60 -10.37
C ALA A 420 5.25 19.24 -9.99
N ILE A 421 6.11 18.25 -9.77
CA ILE A 421 5.74 16.95 -9.24
C ILE A 421 6.55 16.65 -7.97
N LEU A 422 5.92 15.91 -7.06
CA LEU A 422 6.56 15.41 -5.86
C LEU A 422 7.04 13.98 -6.11
N ILE A 423 8.34 13.76 -5.98
CA ILE A 423 8.99 12.47 -6.25
C ILE A 423 9.59 11.92 -4.95
N ASN A 424 9.61 10.59 -4.84
CA ASN A 424 10.21 9.82 -3.74
C ASN A 424 9.71 10.21 -2.35
N SER A 425 8.60 10.96 -2.24
CA SER A 425 8.03 11.25 -0.93
C SER A 425 7.63 9.93 -0.30
N SER A 426 8.34 9.53 0.74
CA SER A 426 8.05 8.34 1.54
C SER A 426 6.74 8.53 2.31
N SER A 427 5.62 8.66 1.60
CA SER A 427 4.21 8.76 2.04
C SER A 427 3.88 9.63 3.27
N GLU A 428 4.80 10.42 3.80
CA GLU A 428 4.59 11.15 5.05
C GLU A 428 4.95 12.62 4.94
N ASN A 429 3.90 13.44 4.98
CA ASN A 429 3.92 14.79 5.54
C ASN A 429 4.79 15.85 4.84
N THR A 430 5.04 15.71 3.54
CA THR A 430 5.51 16.81 2.69
C THR A 430 4.33 17.56 2.08
N TYR A 431 4.14 18.81 2.47
CA TYR A 431 3.01 19.62 2.01
C TYR A 431 3.19 21.11 2.32
N VAL A 432 2.35 21.93 1.70
CA VAL A 432 2.22 23.36 1.99
C VAL A 432 1.63 23.56 3.39
N VAL A 433 2.31 24.33 4.23
CA VAL A 433 1.88 24.65 5.60
C VAL A 433 1.52 26.12 5.73
N SER A 434 0.55 26.40 6.61
CA SER A 434 0.18 27.76 6.99
C SER A 434 -0.07 27.88 8.48
N ASN A 435 0.04 29.08 9.01
CA ASN A 435 -0.42 29.37 10.37
C ASN A 435 -1.95 29.17 10.55
N ALA A 436 -2.71 29.04 9.46
CA ALA A 436 -4.16 28.83 9.46
C ALA A 436 -4.63 27.37 9.65
N VAL A 437 -3.74 26.37 9.77
CA VAL A 437 -4.11 24.92 9.77
C VAL A 437 -5.07 24.55 10.92
N SER A 438 -5.16 25.34 11.99
CA SER A 438 -6.15 25.14 13.04
C SER A 438 -6.27 26.38 13.92
N GLY A 439 -7.50 26.82 14.22
CA GLY A 439 -7.76 27.91 15.17
C GLY A 439 -7.30 27.63 16.61
N ASN A 440 -6.80 26.42 16.89
CA ASN A 440 -6.21 26.02 18.16
C ASN A 440 -4.67 26.01 18.15
N VAL A 441 -4.01 26.26 17.01
CA VAL A 441 -2.55 26.33 16.93
C VAL A 441 -2.10 27.73 17.35
N THR A 442 -1.29 27.79 18.42
CA THR A 442 -0.77 29.04 18.99
C THR A 442 0.72 29.25 18.71
N TRP A 443 1.33 28.41 17.87
CA TRP A 443 2.73 28.47 17.48
C TRP A 443 2.87 28.69 15.97
N PRO A 444 3.93 29.38 15.49
CA PRO A 444 4.08 29.72 14.08
C PRO A 444 4.10 28.47 13.20
N LEU A 445 3.32 28.42 12.12
CA LEU A 445 3.36 27.34 11.11
C LEU A 445 3.50 27.90 9.69
N GLY A 446 4.00 29.13 9.57
CA GLY A 446 4.01 29.91 8.32
C GLY A 446 5.40 30.29 7.84
N ALA A 447 5.38 31.02 6.72
CA ALA A 447 6.49 31.35 5.85
C ALA A 447 7.31 32.58 6.28
N PHE A 448 8.25 32.99 5.42
CA PHE A 448 9.12 34.13 5.62
C PHE A 448 8.40 35.47 5.30
N GLU A 449 8.70 36.52 6.07
CA GLU A 449 8.19 37.89 5.87
C GLU A 449 6.66 38.04 5.72
N ASN A 450 6.16 38.28 4.50
CA ASN A 450 4.74 38.55 4.19
C ASN A 450 4.00 37.32 3.65
N SER A 451 4.67 36.16 3.58
CA SER A 451 4.10 34.91 3.09
C SER A 451 3.40 34.15 4.23
N ASP A 452 2.19 33.69 3.95
CA ASP A 452 1.33 32.90 4.84
C ASP A 452 1.52 31.39 4.62
N MET A 453 2.23 30.99 3.55
CA MET A 453 2.38 29.60 3.09
C MET A 453 3.84 29.22 2.84
N ALA A 454 4.29 28.07 3.34
CA ALA A 454 5.62 27.52 3.01
C ALA A 454 5.52 26.06 2.59
N TRP A 455 6.46 25.58 1.80
CA TRP A 455 6.62 24.14 1.60
C TRP A 455 7.40 23.53 2.76
N ARG A 456 6.89 22.43 3.32
CA ARG A 456 7.54 21.73 4.44
C ARG A 456 7.81 20.28 4.11
N MET A 457 9.04 19.83 4.39
CA MET A 457 9.42 18.43 4.52
C MET A 457 9.58 18.07 6.00
N ARG A 458 8.78 17.14 6.49
CA ARG A 458 8.68 16.83 7.93
C ARG A 458 9.75 15.83 8.40
N PHE A 459 11.03 16.16 8.20
CA PHE A 459 12.17 15.27 8.52
C PHE A 459 12.15 14.70 9.94
N TYR A 460 11.58 15.40 10.93
CA TYR A 460 11.53 14.90 12.31
C TYR A 460 10.74 13.59 12.46
N SER A 461 9.79 13.32 11.57
CA SER A 461 9.02 12.07 11.55
C SER A 461 9.55 11.04 10.56
N TRP A 462 10.64 11.33 9.84
CA TRP A 462 11.15 10.44 8.80
C TRP A 462 12.26 9.53 9.32
N ASP A 463 12.31 8.33 8.76
CA ASP A 463 13.47 7.46 8.95
C ASP A 463 14.72 8.10 8.33
N PRO A 464 15.91 7.96 8.95
CA PRO A 464 17.15 8.43 8.36
C PRO A 464 17.36 7.88 6.94
N ALA A 465 17.90 8.72 6.06
CA ALA A 465 18.07 8.51 4.62
C ALA A 465 16.78 8.54 3.76
N SER A 466 15.60 8.73 4.35
CA SER A 466 14.38 9.04 3.58
C SER A 466 14.57 10.35 2.80
N GLU A 467 14.01 10.42 1.60
CA GLU A 467 14.14 11.58 0.73
C GLU A 467 12.78 12.07 0.22
N ALA A 468 12.74 13.31 -0.25
CA ALA A 468 11.64 13.81 -1.08
C ALA A 468 12.18 14.88 -2.02
N THR A 469 11.62 14.94 -3.21
CA THR A 469 12.04 15.88 -4.25
C THR A 469 10.84 16.65 -4.77
N LEU A 470 10.89 17.98 -4.69
CA LEU A 470 10.00 18.84 -5.47
C LEU A 470 10.69 19.15 -6.80
N LEU A 471 10.21 18.54 -7.88
CA LEU A 471 10.73 18.72 -9.24
C LEU A 471 9.82 19.67 -10.02
N PHE A 472 10.35 20.81 -10.45
CA PHE A 472 9.63 21.71 -11.35
C PHE A 472 9.71 21.25 -12.81
N GLU A 473 8.65 21.55 -13.57
CA GLU A 473 8.61 21.43 -15.01
C GLU A 473 9.65 22.33 -15.69
N ASN A 474 9.81 22.17 -17.00
CA ASN A 474 10.83 22.90 -17.75
C ASN A 474 10.60 24.43 -17.72
N ILE A 475 11.68 25.18 -17.57
CA ILE A 475 11.73 26.64 -17.79
C ILE A 475 12.62 26.96 -18.99
N ASP A 476 12.25 27.97 -19.77
CA ASP A 476 12.97 28.44 -20.96
C ASP A 476 13.92 29.57 -20.59
N LEU A 477 15.22 29.28 -20.56
CA LEU A 477 16.30 30.25 -20.32
C LEU A 477 17.03 30.63 -21.62
N SER A 478 16.45 30.35 -22.79
CA SER A 478 17.14 30.51 -24.08
C SER A 478 17.28 31.96 -24.55
N THR A 479 16.41 32.84 -24.06
CA THR A 479 16.28 34.24 -24.51
C THR A 479 16.95 35.25 -23.58
N ASN A 480 17.30 34.84 -22.36
CA ASN A 480 17.86 35.70 -21.31
C ASN A 480 19.26 35.23 -20.89
N THR A 481 20.12 36.17 -20.50
CA THR A 481 21.44 35.89 -19.91
C THR A 481 21.52 36.38 -18.47
N GLY A 482 22.35 35.75 -17.66
CA GLY A 482 22.50 36.05 -16.23
C GLY A 482 21.31 35.54 -15.42
N ASN A 483 20.73 34.40 -15.81
CA ASN A 483 19.65 33.79 -15.04
C ASN A 483 20.18 33.35 -13.67
N GLY A 484 19.34 33.51 -12.65
CA GLY A 484 19.61 33.03 -11.30
C GLY A 484 18.37 32.39 -10.68
N LEU A 485 18.61 31.61 -9.63
CA LEU A 485 17.60 31.05 -8.76
C LEU A 485 17.76 31.65 -7.36
N ARG A 486 16.66 32.08 -6.77
CA ARG A 486 16.56 32.42 -5.36
C ARG A 486 15.54 31.53 -4.67
N PHE A 487 15.79 31.19 -3.41
CA PHE A 487 14.79 30.66 -2.50
C PHE A 487 15.18 31.00 -1.06
N SER A 488 14.21 30.92 -0.17
CA SER A 488 14.39 31.04 1.27
C SER A 488 14.14 29.69 1.94
N TYR A 489 14.86 29.39 3.02
CA TYR A 489 14.72 28.12 3.74
C TYR A 489 14.94 28.30 5.23
N ALA A 490 14.42 27.34 6.01
CA ALA A 490 14.67 27.26 7.44
C ALA A 490 14.78 25.81 7.89
N GLN A 491 15.75 25.54 8.76
CA GLN A 491 16.00 24.22 9.30
C GLN A 491 16.63 24.29 10.70
N ALA A 492 16.33 23.30 11.54
CA ALA A 492 17.04 23.08 12.80
C ALA A 492 17.49 21.63 12.92
N GLN A 493 18.70 21.39 13.42
CA GLN A 493 19.11 20.05 13.80
C GLN A 493 18.33 19.56 15.03
N ALA A 494 18.11 18.25 15.19
CA ALA A 494 17.66 17.71 16.49
C ALA A 494 18.84 17.51 17.47
N SER A 495 20.01 17.26 16.92
CA SER A 495 21.31 17.07 17.58
C SER A 495 22.40 17.51 16.61
N THR A 496 23.54 17.97 17.12
CA THR A 496 24.69 18.37 16.29
C THR A 496 25.27 17.24 15.45
N SER A 497 24.88 15.99 15.70
CA SER A 497 25.26 14.80 14.92
C SER A 497 24.34 14.53 13.72
N ASN A 498 23.21 15.23 13.59
CA ASN A 498 22.30 15.03 12.47
C ASN A 498 22.84 15.62 11.18
N VAL A 499 22.55 14.94 10.09
CA VAL A 499 23.14 15.19 8.77
C VAL A 499 22.07 15.39 7.70
N ASP A 500 20.96 16.04 8.07
CA ASP A 500 19.90 16.42 7.11
C ASP A 500 20.52 17.22 5.96
N LYS A 501 20.03 17.03 4.75
CA LYS A 501 20.63 17.59 3.53
C LYS A 501 19.57 18.22 2.64
N LEU A 502 19.89 19.39 2.08
CA LEU A 502 19.16 20.02 0.98
C LEU A 502 20.08 20.13 -0.23
N GLU A 503 19.62 19.63 -1.36
CA GLU A 503 20.29 19.72 -2.65
C GLU A 503 19.37 20.42 -3.65
N VAL A 504 19.91 21.39 -4.39
CA VAL A 504 19.26 21.93 -5.58
C VAL A 504 20.07 21.52 -6.79
N MET A 505 19.39 20.94 -7.77
CA MET A 505 20.00 20.44 -9.00
C MET A 505 19.23 20.93 -10.22
N ALA A 506 19.95 21.12 -11.32
CA ALA A 506 19.37 21.47 -12.61
C ALA A 506 19.72 20.44 -13.69
N SER A 507 18.82 20.25 -14.65
CA SER A 507 18.99 19.35 -15.79
C SER A 507 18.56 20.04 -17.09
N THR A 508 19.27 19.73 -18.18
CA THR A 508 18.97 20.21 -19.54
C THR A 508 18.60 19.07 -20.50
N ASP A 509 18.52 17.84 -19.98
CA ASP A 509 18.27 16.61 -20.74
C ASP A 509 17.11 15.82 -20.12
N CYS A 510 16.10 16.56 -19.68
CA CYS A 510 14.87 16.02 -19.12
C CYS A 510 15.06 15.14 -17.87
N GLY A 511 16.13 15.40 -17.11
CA GLY A 511 16.44 14.70 -15.87
C GLY A 511 17.23 13.41 -16.05
N ALA A 512 17.70 13.11 -17.27
CA ALA A 512 18.62 12.00 -17.51
C ALA A 512 19.98 12.23 -16.80
N THR A 513 20.45 13.48 -16.75
CA THR A 513 21.59 13.90 -15.94
C THR A 513 21.30 15.17 -15.15
N TRP A 514 21.97 15.29 -14.00
CA TRP A 514 21.76 16.38 -13.05
C TRP A 514 23.07 17.07 -12.71
N THR A 515 23.06 18.40 -12.71
CA THR A 515 24.13 19.24 -12.19
C THR A 515 23.71 19.83 -10.86
N THR A 516 24.44 19.52 -9.78
CA THR A 516 24.21 20.14 -8.47
C THR A 516 24.63 21.60 -8.50
N VAL A 517 23.69 22.49 -8.21
CA VAL A 517 23.91 23.95 -8.18
C VAL A 517 23.95 24.49 -6.74
N TYR A 518 23.43 23.72 -5.77
CA TYR A 518 23.55 24.01 -4.35
C TYR A 518 23.45 22.72 -3.52
N ILE A 519 24.21 22.66 -2.42
CA ILE A 519 24.19 21.56 -1.47
C ILE A 519 24.62 22.05 -0.09
N GLU A 520 23.77 21.82 0.91
CA GLU A 520 24.11 22.01 2.32
C GLU A 520 23.65 20.82 3.15
N GLN A 521 24.42 20.52 4.20
CA GLN A 521 24.18 19.37 5.07
C GLN A 521 24.53 19.65 6.52
N GLY A 522 23.75 19.06 7.43
CA GLY A 522 24.00 19.08 8.88
C GLY A 522 24.07 20.52 9.40
N ALA A 523 25.15 20.86 10.09
CA ALA A 523 25.31 22.18 10.68
C ALA A 523 25.41 23.33 9.64
N ALA A 524 25.76 23.04 8.39
CA ALA A 524 25.76 24.05 7.33
C ALA A 524 24.34 24.41 6.88
N LEU A 525 23.43 23.43 6.88
CA LEU A 525 22.02 23.62 6.53
C LEU A 525 21.22 24.27 7.67
N ALA A 526 21.69 24.16 8.91
CA ALA A 526 20.95 24.62 10.08
C ALA A 526 20.91 26.15 10.15
N THR A 527 19.70 26.72 10.13
CA THR A 527 19.47 28.16 10.26
C THR A 527 19.04 28.57 11.68
N SER A 528 18.74 27.59 12.54
CA SER A 528 18.41 27.79 13.95
C SER A 528 19.23 26.87 14.87
N THR A 529 19.19 27.15 16.17
CA THR A 529 19.89 26.32 17.17
C THR A 529 19.24 24.93 17.29
N PRO A 530 20.00 23.86 17.63
CA PRO A 530 19.45 22.51 17.71
C PRO A 530 18.28 22.35 18.70
N LEU A 531 17.26 21.57 18.31
CA LEU A 531 16.03 21.29 19.05
C LEU A 531 15.78 19.78 19.20
N SER A 532 16.12 19.21 20.35
CA SER A 532 16.19 17.75 20.56
C SER A 532 14.91 17.07 21.05
N SER A 533 13.90 17.81 21.49
CA SER A 533 12.67 17.25 22.07
C SER A 533 11.39 17.97 21.64
N ALA A 534 11.44 18.69 20.53
CA ALA A 534 10.32 19.42 19.97
C ALA A 534 10.41 19.48 18.44
N TYR A 535 9.26 19.63 17.79
CA TYR A 535 9.21 19.97 16.37
C TYR A 535 9.74 21.39 16.16
N PHE A 536 10.56 21.56 15.12
CA PHE A 536 11.00 22.86 14.67
C PHE A 536 9.91 23.53 13.83
N TYR A 537 9.64 24.77 14.20
CA TYR A 537 8.71 25.68 13.58
C TYR A 537 9.39 27.04 13.45
N PRO A 538 9.72 27.48 12.23
CA PRO A 538 10.56 28.67 12.05
C PRO A 538 9.82 29.94 12.46
N VAL A 539 10.52 30.85 13.11
CA VAL A 539 10.14 32.27 13.21
C VAL A 539 10.86 33.07 12.13
N ALA A 540 10.45 34.33 11.89
CA ALA A 540 11.05 35.19 10.86
C ALA A 540 12.59 35.31 10.94
N ALA A 541 13.19 35.19 12.13
CA ALA A 541 14.63 35.26 12.33
C ALA A 541 15.38 33.94 12.01
N ASP A 542 14.67 32.82 11.85
CA ASP A 542 15.25 31.51 11.55
C ASP A 542 15.37 31.27 10.03
N TRP A 543 14.83 32.13 9.18
CA TRP A 543 14.88 31.97 7.74
C TRP A 543 16.18 32.56 7.17
N ASP A 544 16.80 31.82 6.26
CA ASP A 544 17.92 32.30 5.45
C ASP A 544 17.54 32.26 3.95
N SER A 545 18.29 32.98 3.13
CA SER A 545 18.04 33.09 1.69
C SER A 545 19.27 32.78 0.87
N VAL A 546 19.08 32.02 -0.20
CA VAL A 546 20.13 31.57 -1.11
C VAL A 546 19.88 32.14 -2.49
N ASN A 547 20.92 32.74 -3.09
CA ASN A 547 20.93 33.10 -4.51
C ASN A 547 21.97 32.25 -5.23
N ILE A 548 21.56 31.63 -6.33
CA ILE A 548 22.34 30.69 -7.12
C ILE A 548 22.46 31.24 -8.54
N ASP A 549 23.68 31.31 -9.05
CA ASP A 549 23.94 31.63 -10.45
C ASP A 549 23.56 30.44 -11.34
N LEU A 550 22.64 30.66 -12.28
CA LEU A 550 22.24 29.70 -13.30
C LEU A 550 22.79 30.05 -14.68
N GLY A 551 23.76 30.97 -14.79
CA GLY A 551 24.34 31.39 -16.06
C GLY A 551 24.94 30.26 -16.90
N ALA A 552 25.30 29.13 -16.29
CA ALA A 552 25.72 27.91 -16.99
C ALA A 552 24.61 27.29 -17.86
N PHE A 553 23.34 27.63 -17.59
CA PHE A 553 22.15 27.15 -18.29
C PHE A 553 21.52 28.22 -19.22
N ASP A 554 22.13 29.40 -19.32
CA ASP A 554 21.72 30.42 -20.29
C ASP A 554 21.74 29.86 -21.71
N GLY A 555 20.75 30.21 -22.53
CA GLY A 555 20.65 29.71 -23.90
C GLY A 555 19.91 28.38 -24.04
N GLN A 556 19.53 27.72 -22.93
CA GLN A 556 18.80 26.46 -22.93
C GLN A 556 17.28 26.70 -22.89
N SER A 557 16.52 26.07 -23.79
CA SER A 557 15.06 26.21 -23.86
C SER A 557 14.28 25.28 -22.93
N SER A 558 14.99 24.38 -22.24
CA SER A 558 14.41 23.33 -21.40
C SER A 558 15.36 23.09 -20.23
N VAL A 559 15.05 23.71 -19.09
CA VAL A 559 15.81 23.54 -17.85
C VAL A 559 14.86 23.06 -16.76
N MET A 560 15.13 21.90 -16.20
CA MET A 560 14.44 21.40 -15.00
C MET A 560 15.21 21.82 -13.76
N ILE A 561 14.51 22.13 -12.69
CA ILE A 561 15.10 22.42 -11.38
C ILE A 561 14.39 21.58 -10.33
N GLN A 562 15.18 20.92 -9.47
CA GLN A 562 14.64 20.12 -8.37
C GLN A 562 15.23 20.52 -7.02
N PHE A 563 14.39 20.47 -5.99
CA PHE A 563 14.74 20.63 -4.58
C PHE A 563 14.61 19.28 -3.90
N LYS A 564 15.75 18.68 -3.56
CA LYS A 564 15.83 17.36 -2.92
C LYS A 564 16.22 17.50 -1.46
N GLY A 565 15.33 17.05 -0.58
CA GLY A 565 15.60 16.90 0.84
C GLY A 565 15.97 15.46 1.19
N THR A 566 16.95 15.25 2.06
CA THR A 566 17.28 13.94 2.65
C THR A 566 17.33 14.04 4.16
N ALA A 567 16.54 13.24 4.86
CA ALA A 567 16.51 13.19 6.31
C ALA A 567 17.79 12.56 6.87
N GLY A 568 18.41 13.22 7.84
CA GLY A 568 19.57 12.77 8.61
C GLY A 568 19.27 12.65 10.10
N GLY A 569 17.98 12.47 10.44
CA GLY A 569 17.47 12.33 11.80
C GLY A 569 17.34 13.64 12.58
N GLY A 570 17.42 14.80 11.93
CA GLY A 570 17.22 16.09 12.59
C GLY A 570 15.77 16.56 12.51
N ASN A 571 15.55 17.84 12.26
CA ASN A 571 14.22 18.44 12.34
C ASN A 571 13.73 18.94 10.97
N ASN A 572 12.47 19.35 10.93
CA ASN A 572 11.76 19.74 9.72
C ASN A 572 12.54 20.76 8.87
N LEU A 573 12.47 20.60 7.54
CA LEU A 573 12.99 21.53 6.57
C LEU A 573 11.83 22.29 5.92
N TYR A 574 11.99 23.60 5.81
CA TYR A 574 11.04 24.49 5.16
C TYR A 574 11.74 25.24 4.03
N PHE A 575 11.03 25.49 2.93
CA PHE A 575 11.48 26.42 1.91
C PHE A 575 10.32 27.17 1.27
N ASP A 576 10.61 28.38 0.80
CA ASP A 576 9.66 29.37 0.30
C ASP A 576 10.34 30.36 -0.65
N ASP A 577 9.57 31.29 -1.23
CA ASP A 577 10.05 32.41 -2.05
C ASP A 577 10.97 31.97 -3.22
N ILE A 578 10.60 30.87 -3.88
CA ILE A 578 11.33 30.34 -5.03
C ILE A 578 11.15 31.33 -6.18
N ALA A 579 12.25 31.78 -6.78
CA ALA A 579 12.23 32.67 -7.94
C ALA A 579 13.34 32.31 -8.94
N ILE A 580 12.98 32.10 -10.20
CA ILE A 580 13.90 31.82 -11.31
C ILE A 580 13.75 32.93 -12.34
N SER A 581 14.80 33.75 -12.54
CA SER A 581 14.81 34.79 -13.57
C SER A 581 16.21 35.40 -13.78
N ASN A 582 16.38 36.22 -14.81
CA ASN A 582 17.57 37.08 -15.00
C ASN A 582 17.58 38.36 -14.15
N THR A 583 16.65 38.49 -13.21
CA THR A 583 16.56 39.65 -12.30
C THR A 583 16.96 39.31 -10.86
N VAL A 584 17.33 38.05 -10.59
CA VAL A 584 17.87 37.63 -9.30
C VAL A 584 19.20 38.34 -9.05
N ASP A 585 19.29 39.11 -7.96
CA ASP A 585 20.51 39.80 -7.57
C ASP A 585 21.50 38.83 -6.93
N LEU A 586 22.42 38.28 -7.72
CA LEU A 586 23.45 37.36 -7.24
C LEU A 586 24.42 37.97 -6.22
N SER A 587 24.41 39.30 -6.03
CA SER A 587 25.31 40.00 -5.11
C SER A 587 24.73 40.23 -3.72
N ASN A 588 23.43 40.02 -3.51
CA ASN A 588 22.78 40.25 -2.22
C ASN A 588 21.62 39.27 -1.94
N PRO A 589 21.77 38.35 -0.97
CA PRO A 589 20.73 37.38 -0.60
C PRO A 589 19.51 38.01 0.10
N TYR A 590 19.66 39.21 0.69
CA TYR A 590 18.60 39.87 1.47
C TYR A 590 17.87 40.98 0.72
N VAL A 591 18.24 41.24 -0.54
CA VAL A 591 17.58 42.24 -1.38
C VAL A 591 16.82 41.51 -2.48
N LEU A 592 15.48 41.47 -2.33
CA LEU A 592 14.64 41.59 -3.53
C LEU A 592 15.20 42.80 -4.27
N SER A 593 15.65 42.64 -5.52
CA SER A 593 15.94 43.78 -6.38
C SER A 593 14.79 44.77 -6.23
N THR A 594 15.00 45.81 -5.41
CA THR A 594 14.02 46.86 -5.12
C THR A 594 13.97 47.83 -6.31
N GLY A 595 14.41 47.36 -7.48
CA GLY A 595 14.39 48.03 -8.76
C GLY A 595 13.13 47.77 -9.59
N LEU A 596 12.17 46.99 -9.09
CA LEU A 596 10.77 47.16 -9.45
C LEU A 596 9.92 46.93 -8.20
N ALA A 597 9.08 47.90 -7.88
CA ALA A 597 7.81 47.63 -7.24
C ALA A 597 7.10 46.46 -7.96
N GLU A 598 5.95 46.03 -7.49
CA GLU A 598 4.95 45.53 -8.43
C GLU A 598 4.65 46.60 -9.50
N VAL A 599 5.51 46.70 -10.52
CA VAL A 599 5.01 46.75 -11.87
C VAL A 599 5.01 45.30 -12.27
N SER A 600 4.00 44.58 -11.81
CA SER A 600 3.46 43.56 -12.69
C SER A 600 3.20 44.33 -13.99
N ASN A 601 4.03 44.12 -15.01
CA ASN A 601 3.62 44.52 -16.35
C ASN A 601 2.34 43.76 -16.74
N SER A 602 1.98 42.70 -15.97
CA SER A 602 0.64 42.16 -15.84
C SER A 602 -0.39 43.28 -15.86
N ILE A 603 -0.97 43.43 -17.04
CA ILE A 603 -2.23 44.12 -17.28
C ILE A 603 -3.38 43.53 -16.44
N PHE A 604 -3.22 42.36 -15.85
CA PHE A 604 -4.19 41.73 -14.95
C PHE A 604 -3.81 41.99 -13.48
N GLU A 605 -4.79 42.43 -12.69
CA GLU A 605 -4.74 42.48 -11.23
C GLU A 605 -5.21 41.15 -10.61
N ALA A 606 -6.18 40.48 -11.25
CA ALA A 606 -6.67 39.17 -10.87
C ALA A 606 -7.32 38.46 -12.07
N ALA A 607 -7.26 37.14 -12.08
CA ALA A 607 -8.01 36.27 -12.99
C ALA A 607 -8.56 35.08 -12.22
N GLU A 608 -9.88 35.00 -12.12
CA GLU A 608 -10.61 33.94 -11.40
C GLU A 608 -11.44 33.13 -12.39
N LEU A 609 -11.53 31.82 -12.16
CA LEU A 609 -12.38 30.92 -12.93
C LEU A 609 -13.35 30.20 -12.00
N TYR A 610 -14.66 30.34 -12.25
CA TYR A 610 -15.69 29.73 -11.41
C TYR A 610 -17.01 29.49 -12.18
N PRO A 611 -17.82 28.51 -11.79
CA PRO A 611 -17.46 27.42 -10.88
C PRO A 611 -16.44 26.47 -11.54
N ASN A 612 -15.60 25.84 -10.72
CA ASN A 612 -14.72 24.74 -11.12
C ASN A 612 -14.86 23.63 -10.06
N PRO A 613 -15.44 22.47 -10.37
CA PRO A 613 -15.88 22.02 -11.70
C PRO A 613 -17.02 22.85 -12.31
N ALA A 614 -17.01 22.97 -13.63
CA ALA A 614 -18.02 23.65 -14.43
C ALA A 614 -19.08 22.63 -14.89
N ASN A 615 -20.35 23.02 -14.78
CA ASN A 615 -21.47 22.29 -15.37
C ASN A 615 -22.29 23.26 -16.23
N GLU A 616 -22.39 22.96 -17.53
CA GLU A 616 -22.98 23.79 -18.61
C GLU A 616 -22.34 25.18 -18.83
N VAL A 617 -21.79 25.81 -17.80
CA VAL A 617 -21.20 27.15 -17.87
C VAL A 617 -20.04 27.33 -16.89
N ALA A 618 -19.04 28.09 -17.31
CA ALA A 618 -17.99 28.66 -16.45
C ALA A 618 -17.85 30.17 -16.71
N PHE A 619 -17.31 30.88 -15.74
CA PHE A 619 -17.05 32.31 -15.80
C PHE A 619 -15.57 32.58 -15.59
N VAL A 620 -15.02 33.47 -16.40
CA VAL A 620 -13.68 34.04 -16.23
C VAL A 620 -13.85 35.48 -15.80
N LYS A 621 -13.52 35.77 -14.55
CA LYS A 621 -13.52 37.14 -14.04
C LYS A 621 -12.10 37.71 -14.13
N LEU A 622 -11.95 38.75 -14.94
CA LEU A 622 -10.71 39.46 -15.19
C LEU A 622 -10.78 40.82 -14.52
N GLN A 623 -9.76 41.14 -13.73
CA GLN A 623 -9.56 42.48 -13.20
C GLN A 623 -8.41 43.13 -13.96
N MET A 624 -8.69 44.15 -14.77
CA MET A 624 -7.74 44.79 -15.68
C MET A 624 -7.14 46.07 -15.05
N LYS A 625 -5.81 46.19 -15.01
CA LYS A 625 -5.09 47.39 -14.54
C LYS A 625 -5.12 48.55 -15.55
N LYS A 626 -5.10 48.24 -16.85
CA LYS A 626 -5.15 49.19 -17.97
C LYS A 626 -5.91 48.58 -19.15
N SER A 627 -6.28 49.39 -20.14
CA SER A 627 -6.99 48.88 -21.31
C SER A 627 -6.06 48.08 -22.22
N ALA A 628 -6.49 46.90 -22.67
CA ALA A 628 -5.73 46.02 -23.56
C ALA A 628 -6.67 45.18 -24.43
N GLU A 629 -6.17 44.73 -25.58
CA GLU A 629 -6.83 43.68 -26.38
C GLU A 629 -6.64 42.34 -25.69
N VAL A 630 -7.75 41.69 -25.33
CA VAL A 630 -7.79 40.42 -24.62
C VAL A 630 -8.40 39.35 -25.52
N LYS A 631 -7.65 38.28 -25.73
CA LYS A 631 -8.10 37.08 -26.42
C LYS A 631 -8.22 35.95 -25.40
N VAL A 632 -9.40 35.37 -25.29
CA VAL A 632 -9.65 34.22 -24.40
C VAL A 632 -10.06 33.02 -25.24
N GLU A 633 -9.33 31.93 -25.09
CA GLU A 633 -9.61 30.66 -25.77
C GLU A 633 -9.57 29.50 -24.77
N VAL A 634 -10.36 28.47 -25.04
CA VAL A 634 -10.36 27.23 -24.27
C VAL A 634 -9.65 26.16 -25.08
N ARG A 635 -8.77 25.40 -24.43
CA ARG A 635 -8.06 24.28 -25.00
C ARG A 635 -8.34 23.00 -24.24
N ASN A 636 -8.38 21.88 -24.95
CA ASN A 636 -8.41 20.55 -24.34
C ASN A 636 -7.00 20.06 -23.98
N MET A 637 -6.91 18.84 -23.41
CA MET A 637 -5.65 18.24 -22.95
C MET A 637 -4.59 18.01 -24.05
N ILE A 638 -5.00 17.93 -25.32
CA ILE A 638 -4.06 17.80 -26.46
C ILE A 638 -3.66 19.17 -27.04
N GLY A 639 -4.05 20.27 -26.39
CA GLY A 639 -3.75 21.64 -26.81
C GLY A 639 -4.62 22.15 -27.96
N GLN A 640 -5.62 21.39 -28.42
CA GLN A 640 -6.56 21.85 -29.45
C GLN A 640 -7.46 22.94 -28.87
N VAL A 641 -7.62 24.05 -29.59
CA VAL A 641 -8.60 25.10 -29.25
C VAL A 641 -10.00 24.54 -29.49
N VAL A 642 -10.76 24.38 -28.40
CA VAL A 642 -12.15 23.88 -28.43
C VAL A 642 -13.16 25.02 -28.42
N ASP A 643 -12.77 26.21 -27.95
CA ASP A 643 -13.63 27.40 -28.02
C ASP A 643 -12.80 28.70 -28.05
N LEU A 644 -13.35 29.74 -28.69
CA LEU A 644 -12.83 31.11 -28.68
C LEU A 644 -13.85 32.02 -28.00
N VAL A 645 -13.68 32.17 -26.68
CA VAL A 645 -14.60 32.86 -25.78
C VAL A 645 -14.71 34.35 -26.10
N SER A 646 -13.59 35.03 -26.38
CA SER A 646 -13.59 36.43 -26.78
C SER A 646 -12.29 36.87 -27.46
N SER A 647 -12.37 37.95 -28.24
CA SER A 647 -11.22 38.69 -28.77
C SER A 647 -11.61 40.17 -28.85
N VAL A 648 -11.50 40.89 -27.73
CA VAL A 648 -12.06 42.24 -27.57
C VAL A 648 -11.12 43.13 -26.76
N VAL A 649 -11.22 44.45 -26.96
CA VAL A 649 -10.52 45.42 -26.12
C VAL A 649 -11.30 45.61 -24.82
N LEU A 650 -10.70 45.26 -23.69
CA LEU A 650 -11.25 45.51 -22.36
C LEU A 650 -10.63 46.79 -21.77
N SER A 651 -11.43 47.60 -21.07
CA SER A 651 -10.96 48.77 -20.33
C SER A 651 -10.38 48.35 -18.97
N ALA A 652 -9.70 49.27 -18.26
CA ALA A 652 -9.39 49.05 -16.85
C ALA A 652 -10.67 48.77 -16.03
N GLY A 653 -10.58 47.94 -15.00
CA GLY A 653 -11.69 47.50 -14.14
C GLY A 653 -12.05 46.03 -14.28
N SER A 654 -13.18 45.65 -13.67
CA SER A 654 -13.64 44.25 -13.59
C SER A 654 -14.49 43.87 -14.80
N HIS A 655 -14.20 42.71 -15.39
CA HIS A 655 -14.95 42.12 -16.51
C HIS A 655 -15.22 40.65 -16.22
N THR A 656 -16.37 40.15 -16.68
CA THR A 656 -16.72 38.73 -16.57
C THR A 656 -17.07 38.21 -17.94
N LEU A 657 -16.37 37.17 -18.36
CA LEU A 657 -16.58 36.47 -19.63
C LEU A 657 -17.24 35.12 -19.33
N THR A 658 -18.18 34.72 -20.17
CA THR A 658 -18.92 33.46 -20.03
C THR A 658 -18.33 32.44 -20.98
N ILE A 659 -18.03 31.25 -20.46
CA ILE A 659 -17.62 30.07 -21.21
C ILE A 659 -18.82 29.11 -21.22
N ASP A 660 -19.37 28.84 -22.39
CA ASP A 660 -20.40 27.82 -22.57
C ASP A 660 -19.72 26.46 -22.69
N THR A 661 -19.93 25.59 -21.71
CA THR A 661 -19.30 24.27 -21.65
C THR A 661 -20.27 23.15 -22.00
N SER A 662 -21.48 23.46 -22.48
CA SER A 662 -22.54 22.47 -22.75
C SER A 662 -22.11 21.43 -23.80
N GLU A 663 -21.37 21.88 -24.81
CA GLU A 663 -20.85 21.05 -25.91
C GLU A 663 -19.47 20.41 -25.60
N PHE A 664 -18.86 20.72 -24.46
CA PHE A 664 -17.58 20.13 -24.07
C PHE A 664 -17.82 18.71 -23.54
N GLY A 665 -16.92 17.76 -23.83
CA GLY A 665 -16.93 16.45 -23.18
C GLY A 665 -16.51 16.57 -21.71
N GLU A 666 -16.91 15.63 -20.85
CA GLU A 666 -16.38 15.57 -19.48
C GLU A 666 -14.85 15.44 -19.51
N GLY A 667 -14.17 16.17 -18.64
CA GLY A 667 -12.71 16.13 -18.57
C GLY A 667 -12.07 17.48 -18.32
N LEU A 668 -10.76 17.54 -18.57
CA LEU A 668 -9.93 18.68 -18.21
C LEU A 668 -9.70 19.65 -19.38
N TYR A 669 -9.84 20.94 -19.07
CA TYR A 669 -9.65 22.03 -20.02
C TYR A 669 -8.78 23.14 -19.44
N PHE A 670 -8.23 23.94 -20.34
CA PHE A 670 -7.40 25.11 -20.02
C PHE A 670 -8.02 26.34 -20.66
N VAL A 671 -8.28 27.37 -19.87
CA VAL A 671 -8.60 28.70 -20.38
C VAL A 671 -7.32 29.47 -20.49
N ASN A 672 -6.95 29.82 -21.72
CA ASN A 672 -5.81 30.67 -22.00
C ASN A 672 -6.31 32.08 -22.32
N ILE A 673 -5.83 33.05 -21.55
CA ILE A 673 -6.15 34.47 -21.67
C ILE A 673 -4.87 35.15 -22.15
N TYR A 674 -4.90 35.76 -23.33
CA TYR A 674 -3.77 36.43 -23.94
C TYR A 674 -4.02 37.91 -24.09
N THR A 675 -2.95 38.65 -23.99
CA THR A 675 -2.82 40.02 -24.49
C THR A 675 -1.50 40.19 -25.20
N GLY A 676 -1.28 41.33 -25.82
CA GLY A 676 -0.01 41.62 -26.48
C GLY A 676 1.22 41.62 -25.55
N GLU A 677 1.02 41.68 -24.23
CA GLU A 677 2.10 41.81 -23.22
C GLU A 677 2.11 40.65 -22.20
N ASP A 678 0.96 40.04 -21.91
CA ASP A 678 0.81 38.99 -20.88
C ASP A 678 -0.10 37.85 -21.31
N SER A 679 0.11 36.66 -20.72
CA SER A 679 -0.81 35.54 -20.81
C SER A 679 -1.06 34.87 -19.46
N ILE A 680 -2.31 34.48 -19.19
CA ILE A 680 -2.71 33.71 -18.01
C ILE A 680 -3.40 32.44 -18.48
N THR A 681 -3.01 31.31 -17.91
CA THR A 681 -3.69 30.03 -18.11
C THR A 681 -4.36 29.59 -16.82
N LYS A 682 -5.63 29.18 -16.90
CA LYS A 682 -6.38 28.60 -15.77
C LYS A 682 -6.94 27.25 -16.17
N LYS A 683 -6.70 26.26 -15.31
CA LYS A 683 -7.20 24.89 -15.45
C LYS A 683 -8.63 24.80 -14.89
N PHE A 684 -9.52 24.10 -15.58
CA PHE A 684 -10.86 23.77 -15.07
C PHE A 684 -11.37 22.41 -15.56
N VAL A 685 -12.26 21.81 -14.77
CA VAL A 685 -12.87 20.52 -15.03
C VAL A 685 -14.30 20.75 -15.50
N VAL A 686 -14.72 20.09 -16.59
CA VAL A 686 -16.13 20.01 -16.99
C VAL A 686 -16.69 18.68 -16.50
N THR A 687 -17.80 18.76 -15.75
CA THR A 687 -18.58 17.61 -15.26
C THR A 687 -20.02 17.79 -15.72
N LYS A 688 -20.65 16.75 -16.28
CA LYS A 688 -22.06 16.81 -16.69
C LYS A 688 -22.99 16.26 -15.63
#